data_AF-A0A0D2DZG0-F1
#
_entry.id   AF-A0A0D2DZG0-F1
#
_cell.length_a   1.000
_cell.length_b   1.000
_cell.length_c   1.000
_cell.angle_alpha   90.00
_cell.angle_beta   90.00
_cell.angle_gamma   90.00
#
_symmetry.space_group_name_H-M   'P 1'
#
loop_
_entity.id
_entity.type
_entity.pdbx_description
1 polymer ?
#
loop_
_entity_poly.entity_id
_entity_poly.type
_entity_poly.pdbx_seq_one_letter_code
_entity_poly.pdbx_strand_id
1 'polypeptide(L)'
;MAVDAVSTAKLVVYIIFAPIALFCFLKHRKLGPLGWWYVNVFCVLRLVTGAIGIHGNKNGEAYTILNSIGISPLMLAVSGLIDEAKRATNPRSQSKSNILFELVFHGIVIAGMALVIVAIVHFEENQDISSSKTELDVGSAISCIAYGLLVFWAVLSFFQSRLHSENVKPTVVRCGKTILLACLASLPLIAIRIGWGVAYLELKIHHPNSGFLTSLAVMSPGEENESEREGGGSEGDGERRRSRQPMLLTLWAPPEDIALGYFLFVFSQNGPFNFLPGFLPALIEDEEIMQAIYAPALAALALYYSSPRLLREARSYYATTLGQTNKALSDPRLAVLDKTLLSVLLLTSFEALTFSGRSSPRNWNSHVKGSTNLLVLREAAHIDTELGRHLMYHASVAILANCTTYRLHVPAAFRHLQGHAVWPQRGATESLGIDHTRRHLIGLMMRFATMSASMNGMLATELVTKCVEIDAEAAALLDVLREYMPYQIIDVTTDSEELQKLTKGTEVCAYNGIIHNYQTRQELRLFNSIRMIRLVLNEWIFCAFDHSLRGVILDEPQPGTLLSEKWNELPQEASLRAAEHINDIIASVPYSVELLPSAFRMTARSLIWPLAATAGSEVCPLDAKLYIIGRLKELARLHDFPQAKEAATMLEEGVDLEDW
;
A
#
# COMPACT_ATOMS: atom_id res chain seq x y z
N MET A 1 33.71 26.31 16.92
CA MET A 1 33.13 25.32 17.86
C MET A 1 32.36 24.29 17.04
N ALA A 2 32.94 23.12 16.79
CA ALA A 2 32.18 21.99 16.25
C ALA A 2 31.21 21.54 17.34
N VAL A 3 29.91 21.77 17.12
CA VAL A 3 28.86 21.32 18.03
C VAL A 3 28.84 19.79 17.98
N ASP A 4 28.89 19.14 19.13
CA ASP A 4 28.80 17.67 19.20
C ASP A 4 27.45 17.21 18.64
N ALA A 5 27.48 16.71 17.41
CA ALA A 5 26.31 16.29 16.67
C ALA A 5 25.55 15.17 17.41
N VAL A 6 26.26 14.29 18.14
CA VAL A 6 25.66 13.18 18.88
C VAL A 6 24.91 13.70 20.11
N SER A 7 25.52 14.60 20.88
CA SER A 7 24.85 15.20 22.05
C SER A 7 23.70 16.13 21.65
N THR A 8 23.81 16.82 20.52
CA THR A 8 22.73 17.63 19.94
C THR A 8 21.57 16.78 19.47
N ALA A 9 21.84 15.68 18.76
CA ALA A 9 20.81 14.74 18.33
C ALA A 9 20.08 14.09 19.52
N LYS A 10 20.81 13.71 20.58
CA LYS A 10 20.20 13.25 21.85
C LYS A 10 19.22 14.30 22.39
N LEU A 11 19.64 15.56 22.49
CA LEU A 11 18.79 16.63 23.02
C LEU A 11 17.50 16.80 22.19
N VAL A 12 17.62 16.90 20.86
CA VAL A 12 16.49 17.10 19.95
C VAL A 12 15.47 15.95 20.06
N VAL A 13 15.94 14.71 20.04
CA VAL A 13 15.07 13.53 20.10
C VAL A 13 14.36 13.43 21.45
N TYR A 14 15.08 13.58 22.55
CA TYR A 14 14.50 13.36 23.87
C TYR A 14 13.67 14.55 24.38
N ILE A 15 13.82 15.76 23.82
CA ILE A 15 12.88 16.89 24.06
C ILE A 15 11.49 16.53 23.52
N ILE A 16 11.41 15.82 22.39
CA ILE A 16 10.14 15.39 21.79
C ILE A 16 9.56 14.19 22.54
N PHE A 17 10.41 13.23 22.95
CA PHE A 17 9.95 12.00 23.60
C PHE A 17 9.59 12.17 25.08
N ALA A 18 10.20 13.11 25.81
CA ALA A 18 9.90 13.29 27.24
C ALA A 18 8.43 13.66 27.52
N PRO A 19 7.78 14.60 26.79
CA PRO A 19 6.35 14.87 26.95
C PRO A 19 5.45 13.65 26.65
N ILE A 20 5.81 12.85 25.65
CA ILE A 20 5.07 11.63 25.28
C ILE A 20 5.21 10.57 26.39
N ALA A 21 6.42 10.37 26.90
CA ALA A 21 6.69 9.47 28.02
C ALA A 21 5.91 9.89 29.28
N LEU A 22 5.84 11.20 29.56
CA LEU A 22 5.09 11.74 30.70
C LEU A 22 3.59 11.49 30.53
N PHE A 23 3.05 11.72 29.34
CA PHE A 23 1.65 11.42 29.04
C PHE A 23 1.34 9.93 29.25
N CYS A 24 2.19 9.03 28.76
CA CYS A 24 2.01 7.59 28.95
C CYS A 24 2.06 7.22 30.43
N PHE A 25 2.99 7.78 31.22
CA PHE A 25 3.03 7.57 32.66
C PHE A 25 1.75 8.01 33.36
N LEU A 26 1.25 9.22 33.08
CA LEU A 26 0.01 9.72 33.68
C LEU A 26 -1.21 8.85 33.34
N LYS A 27 -1.25 8.32 32.11
CA LYS A 27 -2.33 7.45 31.64
C LYS A 27 -2.27 6.04 32.24
N HIS A 28 -1.07 5.47 32.39
CA HIS A 28 -0.85 4.08 32.79
C HIS A 28 -0.50 3.88 34.28
N ARG A 29 -0.40 4.96 35.08
CA ARG A 29 0.00 4.94 36.51
C ARG A 29 -0.78 3.97 37.41
N LYS A 30 -2.00 3.58 37.05
CA LYS A 30 -2.84 2.66 37.85
C LYS A 30 -2.64 1.17 37.50
N LEU A 31 -2.07 0.87 36.33
CA LEU A 31 -1.98 -0.49 35.76
C LEU A 31 -0.55 -1.02 35.68
N GLY A 32 0.44 -0.13 35.53
CA GLY A 32 1.85 -0.48 35.42
C GLY A 32 2.78 0.72 35.64
N PRO A 33 2.78 1.35 36.83
CA PRO A 33 3.49 2.62 37.04
C PRO A 33 5.01 2.49 36.84
N LEU A 34 5.61 1.34 37.18
CA LEU A 34 7.05 1.16 37.17
C LEU A 34 7.65 1.22 35.75
N GLY A 35 7.05 0.55 34.76
CA GLY A 35 7.57 0.54 33.39
C GLY A 35 7.65 1.95 32.81
N TRP A 36 6.54 2.69 32.86
CA TRP A 36 6.47 4.05 32.34
C TRP A 36 7.26 5.07 33.18
N TRP A 37 7.40 4.85 34.48
CA TRP A 37 8.30 5.64 35.32
C TRP A 37 9.75 5.54 34.82
N TYR A 38 10.24 4.32 34.58
CA TYR A 38 11.59 4.12 34.10
C TYR A 38 11.82 4.62 32.67
N VAL A 39 10.80 4.64 31.80
CA VAL A 39 10.86 5.34 30.50
C VAL A 39 11.10 6.85 30.71
N ASN A 40 10.41 7.48 31.67
CA ASN A 40 10.61 8.89 31.99
C ASN A 40 12.01 9.15 32.57
N VAL A 41 12.46 8.31 33.51
CA VAL A 41 13.83 8.37 34.07
C VAL A 41 14.86 8.28 32.93
N PHE A 42 14.68 7.35 32.00
CA PHE A 42 15.55 7.21 30.83
C PHE A 42 15.55 8.47 29.95
N CYS A 43 14.39 9.04 29.64
CA CYS A 43 14.30 10.28 28.86
C CYS A 43 15.01 11.45 29.55
N VAL A 44 14.82 11.62 30.87
CA VAL A 44 15.50 12.66 31.65
C VAL A 44 17.01 12.45 31.65
N LEU A 45 17.48 11.22 31.89
CA LEU A 45 18.91 10.90 31.86
C LEU A 45 19.52 11.26 30.49
N ARG A 46 18.84 10.97 29.39
CA ARG A 46 19.32 11.26 28.03
C ARG A 46 19.33 12.75 27.71
N LEU A 47 18.36 13.52 28.21
CA LEU A 47 18.36 14.98 28.14
C LEU A 47 19.55 15.57 28.90
N VAL A 48 19.79 15.12 30.13
CA VAL A 48 20.91 15.58 30.97
C VAL A 48 22.25 15.20 30.32
N THR A 49 22.39 13.97 29.80
CA THR A 49 23.62 13.56 29.08
C THR A 49 23.85 14.40 27.83
N GLY A 50 22.81 14.69 27.05
CA GLY A 50 22.92 15.57 25.87
C GLY A 50 23.32 17.00 26.25
N ALA A 51 22.76 17.55 27.33
CA ALA A 51 23.10 18.90 27.80
C ALA A 51 24.56 18.98 28.31
N ILE A 52 25.00 18.01 29.11
CA ILE A 52 26.39 17.92 29.60
C ILE A 52 27.36 17.70 28.42
N GLY A 53 27.00 16.90 27.41
CA GLY A 53 27.87 16.67 26.26
C GLY A 53 28.09 17.91 25.36
N ILE A 54 27.17 18.89 25.39
CA ILE A 54 27.31 20.16 24.64
C ILE A 54 28.06 21.21 25.46
N HIS A 55 27.82 21.31 26.76
CA HIS A 55 28.32 22.43 27.60
C HIS A 55 29.33 22.03 28.68
N GLY A 56 29.55 20.73 28.92
CA GLY A 56 30.42 20.21 29.98
C GLY A 56 31.66 19.48 29.44
N ASN A 57 32.49 18.97 30.37
CA ASN A 57 33.66 18.17 30.02
C ASN A 57 33.22 16.79 29.50
N LYS A 58 33.40 16.54 28.20
CA LYS A 58 33.03 15.28 27.53
C LYS A 58 33.84 14.07 28.00
N ASN A 59 35.02 14.32 28.56
CA ASN A 59 35.89 13.29 29.15
C ASN A 59 35.75 13.25 30.68
N GLY A 60 34.82 14.02 31.25
CA GLY A 60 34.57 14.03 32.68
C GLY A 60 33.83 12.80 33.15
N GLU A 61 34.16 12.38 34.36
CA GLU A 61 33.54 11.28 35.13
C GLU A 61 32.02 11.25 34.99
N ALA A 62 31.38 12.39 35.23
CA ALA A 62 29.93 12.53 35.18
C ALA A 62 29.34 12.18 33.80
N TYR A 63 30.02 12.48 32.70
CA TYR A 63 29.52 12.16 31.36
C TYR A 63 29.70 10.67 31.02
N THR A 64 30.85 10.08 31.36
CA THR A 64 31.12 8.65 31.18
C THR A 64 30.14 7.81 32.01
N ILE A 65 29.98 8.14 33.29
CA ILE A 65 29.05 7.48 34.21
C ILE A 65 27.62 7.59 33.68
N LEU A 66 27.17 8.80 33.30
CA LEU A 66 25.78 9.01 32.86
C LEU A 66 25.44 8.31 31.53
N ASN A 67 26.41 8.22 30.61
CA ASN A 67 26.22 7.51 29.33
C ASN A 67 26.15 5.98 29.51
N SER A 68 26.82 5.46 30.55
CA SER A 68 26.79 4.05 30.96
C SER A 68 25.53 3.71 31.77
N ILE A 69 25.04 4.63 32.61
CA ILE A 69 23.81 4.47 33.44
C ILE A 69 22.55 4.23 32.61
N GLY A 70 22.50 4.71 31.37
CA GLY A 70 21.31 4.63 30.53
C GLY A 70 20.80 3.20 30.23
N ILE A 71 21.59 2.15 30.49
CA ILE A 71 21.21 0.75 30.23
C ILE A 71 20.20 0.23 31.26
N SER A 72 20.39 0.54 32.54
CA SER A 72 19.57 0.00 33.63
C SER A 72 18.12 0.48 33.62
N PRO A 73 17.81 1.78 33.44
CA PRO A 73 16.43 2.25 33.30
C PRO A 73 15.71 1.62 32.10
N LEU A 74 16.43 1.27 31.03
CA LEU A 74 15.82 0.65 29.85
C LEU A 74 15.40 -0.79 30.14
N MET A 75 16.23 -1.57 30.83
CA MET A 75 15.90 -2.94 31.25
C MET A 75 14.75 -2.96 32.26
N LEU A 76 14.73 -2.03 33.22
CA LEU A 76 13.66 -1.90 34.21
C LEU A 76 12.34 -1.41 33.58
N ALA A 77 12.42 -0.51 32.59
CA ALA A 77 11.26 -0.08 31.82
C ALA A 77 10.61 -1.25 31.08
N VAL A 78 11.41 -2.06 30.36
CA VAL A 78 10.90 -3.24 29.65
C VAL A 78 10.33 -4.28 30.62
N SER A 79 10.97 -4.52 31.77
CA SER A 79 10.44 -5.42 32.80
C SER A 79 9.05 -4.99 33.28
N GLY A 80 8.90 -3.71 33.65
CA GLY A 80 7.62 -3.16 34.12
C GLY A 80 6.52 -3.14 33.05
N LEU A 81 6.88 -2.95 31.77
CA LEU A 81 5.95 -3.00 30.64
C LEU A 81 5.50 -4.44 30.32
N ILE A 82 6.40 -5.42 30.46
CA ILE A 82 6.05 -6.85 30.36
C ILE A 82 5.07 -7.20 31.47
N ASP A 83 5.30 -6.77 32.70
CA ASP A 83 4.40 -7.01 33.83
C ASP A 83 3.01 -6.36 33.62
N GLU A 84 2.94 -5.13 33.11
CA GLU A 84 1.67 -4.51 32.69
C GLU A 84 0.95 -5.34 31.61
N ALA A 85 1.68 -5.79 30.58
CA ALA A 85 1.14 -6.61 29.51
C ALA A 85 0.63 -7.98 30.02
N LYS A 86 1.34 -8.59 30.98
CA LYS A 86 0.92 -9.84 31.64
C LYS A 86 -0.35 -9.63 32.45
N ARG A 87 -0.46 -8.54 33.21
CA ARG A 87 -1.70 -8.20 33.94
C ARG A 87 -2.89 -8.03 33.00
N ALA A 88 -2.69 -7.44 31.83
CA ALA A 88 -3.73 -7.24 30.83
C ALA A 88 -4.15 -8.54 30.11
N THR A 89 -3.24 -9.50 29.96
CA THR A 89 -3.47 -10.75 29.20
C THR A 89 -3.83 -11.95 30.07
N ASN A 90 -3.38 -11.99 31.32
CA ASN A 90 -3.68 -13.08 32.27
C ASN A 90 -3.79 -12.57 33.72
N PRO A 91 -4.95 -12.04 34.15
CA PRO A 91 -5.14 -11.48 35.48
C PRO A 91 -5.06 -12.49 36.63
N ARG A 92 -5.33 -13.77 36.36
CA ARG A 92 -5.30 -14.87 37.36
C ARG A 92 -3.89 -15.27 37.78
N SER A 93 -2.87 -14.84 37.04
CA SER A 93 -1.46 -15.14 37.32
C SER A 93 -0.86 -14.28 38.45
N GLN A 94 -1.62 -13.36 39.06
CA GLN A 94 -1.11 -12.47 40.11
C GLN A 94 -1.03 -13.15 41.48
N SER A 95 0.12 -13.78 41.74
CA SER A 95 0.53 -14.20 43.09
C SER A 95 1.51 -13.17 43.68
N LYS A 96 1.59 -13.08 45.01
CA LYS A 96 2.63 -12.33 45.75
C LYS A 96 4.05 -12.69 45.28
N SER A 97 4.22 -13.89 44.72
CA SER A 97 5.45 -14.37 44.09
C SER A 97 5.96 -13.47 42.94
N ASN A 98 5.07 -12.94 42.08
CA ASN A 98 5.50 -12.11 40.94
C ASN A 98 6.11 -10.77 41.38
N ILE A 99 5.58 -10.19 42.47
CA ILE A 99 6.11 -8.94 43.02
C ILE A 99 7.51 -9.18 43.60
N LEU A 100 7.71 -10.31 44.28
CA LEU A 100 9.02 -10.69 44.79
C LEU A 100 10.04 -10.89 43.66
N PHE A 101 9.66 -11.59 42.59
CA PHE A 101 10.52 -11.76 41.41
C PHE A 101 10.88 -10.43 40.74
N GLU A 102 9.91 -9.53 40.60
CA GLU A 102 10.15 -8.20 40.03
C GLU A 102 11.14 -7.40 40.90
N LEU A 103 10.98 -7.42 42.23
CA LEU A 103 11.89 -6.76 43.17
C LEU A 103 13.31 -7.35 43.12
N VAL A 104 13.43 -8.68 43.03
CA VAL A 104 14.73 -9.35 42.89
C VAL A 104 15.40 -8.95 41.58
N PHE A 105 14.65 -8.92 40.47
CA PHE A 105 15.17 -8.48 39.18
C PHE A 105 15.67 -7.03 39.22
N HIS A 106 14.90 -6.12 39.86
CA HIS A 106 15.35 -4.74 40.08
C HIS A 106 16.64 -4.69 40.89
N GLY A 107 16.75 -5.49 41.96
CA GLY A 107 17.96 -5.61 42.77
C GLY A 107 19.18 -6.05 41.95
N ILE A 108 19.03 -7.05 41.07
CA ILE A 108 20.09 -7.55 40.19
C ILE A 108 20.58 -6.46 39.23
N VAL A 109 19.65 -5.76 38.56
CA VAL A 109 19.99 -4.70 37.60
C VAL A 109 20.66 -3.50 38.29
N ILE A 110 20.18 -3.13 39.48
CA ILE A 110 20.78 -2.04 40.26
C ILE A 110 22.17 -2.43 40.77
N ALA A 111 22.36 -3.67 41.26
CA ALA A 111 23.65 -4.15 41.73
C ALA A 111 24.70 -4.23 40.61
N GLY A 112 24.33 -4.76 39.43
CA GLY A 112 25.21 -4.79 38.27
C GLY A 112 25.63 -3.38 37.83
N MET A 113 24.68 -2.44 37.81
CA MET A 113 24.98 -1.05 37.49
C MET A 113 25.87 -0.37 38.52
N ALA A 114 25.62 -0.60 39.82
CA ALA A 114 26.42 -0.02 40.89
C ALA A 114 27.88 -0.47 40.79
N LEU A 115 28.13 -1.75 40.50
CA LEU A 115 29.48 -2.28 40.30
C LEU A 115 30.18 -1.65 39.08
N VAL A 116 29.46 -1.48 37.96
CA VAL A 116 30.01 -0.78 36.78
C VAL A 116 30.34 0.69 37.10
N ILE A 117 29.51 1.38 37.90
CA ILE A 117 29.77 2.76 38.32
C ILE A 117 31.01 2.80 39.22
N VAL A 118 31.08 1.95 40.25
CA VAL A 118 32.23 1.89 41.17
C VAL A 118 33.53 1.61 40.41
N ALA A 119 33.50 0.68 39.45
CA ALA A 119 34.64 0.39 38.58
C ALA A 119 35.09 1.62 37.77
N ILE A 120 34.15 2.41 37.23
CA ILE A 120 34.45 3.65 36.50
C ILE A 120 35.06 4.70 37.43
N VAL A 121 34.50 4.88 38.63
CA VAL A 121 35.00 5.85 39.63
C VAL A 121 36.40 5.48 40.08
N HIS A 122 36.64 4.23 40.48
CA HIS A 122 37.97 3.76 40.91
C HIS A 122 39.02 3.87 39.80
N PHE A 123 38.61 3.62 38.54
CA PHE A 123 39.49 3.80 37.39
C PHE A 123 39.87 5.27 37.17
N GLU A 124 38.93 6.21 37.32
CA GLU A 124 39.21 7.64 37.14
C GLU A 124 39.98 8.26 38.33
N GLU A 125 39.82 7.73 39.55
CA GLU A 125 40.59 8.14 40.74
C GLU A 125 42.02 7.54 40.80
N ASN A 126 42.45 6.77 39.79
CA ASN A 126 43.73 6.04 39.77
C ASN A 126 43.95 5.11 40.99
N GLN A 127 42.87 4.57 41.57
CA GLN A 127 42.96 3.53 42.60
C GLN A 127 43.29 2.16 41.98
N ASP A 128 43.36 1.09 42.79
CA ASP A 128 43.82 -0.24 42.37
C ASP A 128 43.14 -0.74 41.07
N ILE A 129 43.94 -0.79 39.98
CA ILE A 129 43.52 -1.19 38.64
C ILE A 129 42.99 -2.64 38.63
N SER A 130 43.49 -3.50 39.52
CA SER A 130 43.06 -4.89 39.59
C SER A 130 41.66 -5.07 40.19
N SER A 131 41.31 -4.25 41.20
CA SER A 131 39.95 -4.20 41.78
C SER A 131 38.95 -3.66 40.76
N SER A 132 39.31 -2.56 40.08
CA SER A 132 38.45 -1.91 39.07
C SER A 132 38.11 -2.84 37.90
N LYS A 133 39.07 -3.64 37.43
CA LYS A 133 38.84 -4.66 36.38
C LYS A 133 37.87 -5.74 36.85
N THR A 134 38.09 -6.26 38.06
CA THR A 134 37.24 -7.30 38.63
C THR A 134 35.80 -6.81 38.86
N GLU A 135 35.64 -5.58 39.34
CA GLU A 135 34.34 -4.93 39.54
C GLU A 135 33.59 -4.72 38.22
N LEU A 136 34.30 -4.33 37.16
CA LEU A 136 33.74 -4.16 35.82
C LEU A 136 33.31 -5.49 35.20
N ASP A 137 34.17 -6.51 35.24
CA ASP A 137 33.88 -7.85 34.71
C ASP A 137 32.62 -8.43 35.37
N VAL A 138 32.55 -8.34 36.71
CA VAL A 138 31.42 -8.83 37.49
C VAL A 138 30.15 -8.01 37.19
N GLY A 139 30.24 -6.68 37.14
CA GLY A 139 29.11 -5.80 36.82
C GLY A 139 28.56 -6.02 35.39
N SER A 140 29.44 -6.19 34.41
CA SER A 140 29.13 -6.51 33.03
C SER A 140 28.47 -7.90 32.91
N ALA A 141 29.00 -8.92 33.59
CA ALA A 141 28.43 -10.25 33.61
C ALA A 141 27.01 -10.27 34.23
N ILE A 142 26.81 -9.58 35.36
CA ILE A 142 25.49 -9.43 36.00
C ILE A 142 24.49 -8.76 35.05
N SER A 143 24.92 -7.73 34.32
CA SER A 143 24.07 -7.02 33.35
C SER A 143 23.65 -7.90 32.17
N CYS A 144 24.57 -8.73 31.64
CA CYS A 144 24.27 -9.71 30.60
C CYS A 144 23.32 -10.81 31.09
N ILE A 145 23.51 -11.32 32.31
CA ILE A 145 22.60 -12.30 32.93
C ILE A 145 21.21 -11.71 33.10
N ALA A 146 21.12 -10.47 33.62
CA ALA A 146 19.85 -9.77 33.76
C ALA A 146 19.14 -9.58 32.41
N TYR A 147 19.88 -9.29 31.33
CA TYR A 147 19.29 -9.22 29.99
C TYR A 147 18.77 -10.58 29.52
N GLY A 148 19.53 -11.66 29.72
CA GLY A 148 19.08 -13.03 29.41
C GLY A 148 17.80 -13.42 30.15
N LEU A 149 17.70 -13.09 31.44
CA LEU A 149 16.49 -13.29 32.25
C LEU A 149 15.31 -12.47 31.72
N LEU A 150 15.54 -11.22 31.31
CA LEU A 150 14.51 -10.35 30.74
C LEU A 150 13.98 -10.90 29.41
N VAL A 151 14.86 -11.38 28.52
CA VAL A 151 14.48 -12.03 27.25
C VAL A 151 13.67 -13.30 27.51
N PHE A 152 14.17 -14.16 28.40
CA PHE A 152 13.46 -15.38 28.79
C PHE A 152 12.05 -15.04 29.31
N TRP A 153 11.95 -14.03 30.17
CA TRP A 153 10.67 -13.60 30.73
C TRP A 153 9.72 -13.01 29.69
N ALA A 154 10.21 -12.19 28.76
CA ALA A 154 9.42 -11.64 27.67
C ALA A 154 8.85 -12.74 26.76
N VAL A 155 9.68 -13.71 26.39
CA VAL A 155 9.31 -14.85 25.54
C VAL A 155 8.32 -15.75 26.26
N LEU A 156 8.58 -16.12 27.52
CA LEU A 156 7.66 -16.92 28.32
C LEU A 156 6.30 -16.24 28.44
N SER A 157 6.29 -14.94 28.71
CA SER A 157 5.06 -14.14 28.82
C SER A 157 4.29 -14.07 27.48
N PHE A 158 5.00 -14.02 26.36
CA PHE A 158 4.40 -14.06 25.03
C PHE A 158 3.70 -15.39 24.75
N PHE A 159 4.35 -16.51 25.04
CA PHE A 159 3.72 -17.82 24.92
C PHE A 159 2.53 -17.98 25.87
N GLN A 160 2.66 -17.55 27.13
CA GLN A 160 1.58 -17.58 28.10
C GLN A 160 0.37 -16.73 27.67
N SER A 161 0.60 -15.59 26.99
CA SER A 161 -0.48 -14.72 26.48
C SER A 161 -1.30 -15.35 25.33
N ARG A 162 -0.81 -16.44 24.73
CA ARG A 162 -1.55 -17.20 23.69
C ARG A 162 -2.61 -18.12 24.29
N LEU A 163 -2.45 -18.51 25.55
CA LEU A 163 -3.44 -19.30 26.28
C LEU A 163 -4.60 -18.36 26.68
N HIS A 164 -5.78 -18.57 26.09
CA HIS A 164 -6.92 -17.68 26.20
C HIS A 164 -7.46 -17.60 27.64
N SER A 165 -7.78 -16.40 28.12
CA SER A 165 -8.50 -16.19 29.38
C SER A 165 -9.91 -15.70 29.08
N GLU A 166 -10.92 -16.56 29.29
CA GLU A 166 -12.32 -16.33 28.90
C GLU A 166 -13.01 -15.14 29.59
N ASN A 167 -12.37 -14.51 30.59
CA ASN A 167 -13.00 -13.53 31.49
C ASN A 167 -12.47 -12.09 31.33
N VAL A 168 -11.73 -11.75 30.28
CA VAL A 168 -11.15 -10.42 30.07
C VAL A 168 -11.62 -9.81 28.74
N LYS A 169 -11.95 -8.51 28.76
CA LYS A 169 -12.35 -7.77 27.55
C LYS A 169 -11.33 -7.96 26.41
N PRO A 170 -11.74 -8.36 25.20
CA PRO A 170 -10.84 -8.63 24.07
C PRO A 170 -9.93 -7.45 23.71
N THR A 171 -10.42 -6.22 23.86
CA THR A 171 -9.67 -4.98 23.60
C THR A 171 -8.47 -4.82 24.54
N VAL A 172 -8.63 -5.15 25.83
CA VAL A 172 -7.57 -5.08 26.84
C VAL A 172 -6.49 -6.13 26.56
N VAL A 173 -6.89 -7.35 26.18
CA VAL A 173 -5.97 -8.43 25.79
C VAL A 173 -5.18 -8.05 24.55
N ARG A 174 -5.83 -7.43 23.55
CA ARG A 174 -5.16 -6.94 22.33
C ARG A 174 -4.12 -5.87 22.65
N CYS A 175 -4.47 -4.88 23.47
CA CYS A 175 -3.53 -3.84 23.90
C CYS A 175 -2.34 -4.42 24.67
N GLY A 176 -2.57 -5.37 25.58
CA GLY A 176 -1.51 -6.07 26.31
C GLY A 176 -0.55 -6.82 25.37
N LYS A 177 -1.09 -7.54 24.37
CA LYS A 177 -0.28 -8.21 23.33
C LYS A 177 0.53 -7.22 22.49
N THR A 178 -0.01 -6.04 22.19
CA THR A 178 0.73 -4.98 21.49
C THR A 178 1.91 -4.47 22.31
N ILE A 179 1.73 -4.21 23.60
CA ILE A 179 2.83 -3.79 24.50
C ILE A 179 3.90 -4.88 24.57
N LEU A 180 3.49 -6.15 24.66
CA LEU A 180 4.42 -7.28 24.72
C LEU A 180 5.23 -7.48 23.43
N LEU A 181 4.59 -7.31 22.27
CA LEU A 181 5.27 -7.31 20.97
C LEU A 181 6.26 -6.14 20.84
N ALA A 182 5.90 -4.95 21.33
CA ALA A 182 6.81 -3.81 21.36
C ALA A 182 8.03 -4.07 22.26
N CYS A 183 7.82 -4.70 23.43
CA CYS A 183 8.90 -5.13 24.31
C CYS A 183 9.84 -6.12 23.59
N LEU A 184 9.29 -7.17 22.95
CA LEU A 184 10.07 -8.15 22.19
C LEU A 184 10.86 -7.51 21.03
N ALA A 185 10.26 -6.57 20.31
CA ALA A 185 10.92 -5.85 19.23
C ALA A 185 12.07 -4.94 19.72
N SER A 186 11.99 -4.45 20.97
CA SER A 186 13.02 -3.60 21.57
C SER A 186 14.24 -4.37 22.09
N LEU A 187 14.08 -5.65 22.48
CA LEU A 187 15.15 -6.44 23.10
C LEU A 187 16.43 -6.54 22.26
N PRO A 188 16.40 -6.78 20.93
CA PRO A 188 17.62 -6.79 20.12
C PRO A 188 18.39 -5.47 20.15
N LEU A 189 17.68 -4.34 20.18
CA LEU A 189 18.30 -3.01 20.27
C LEU A 189 18.93 -2.78 21.65
N ILE A 190 18.30 -3.30 22.70
CA ILE A 190 18.84 -3.30 24.06
C ILE A 190 20.11 -4.17 24.11
N ALA A 191 20.12 -5.33 23.47
CA ALA A 191 21.29 -6.22 23.39
C ALA A 191 22.49 -5.52 22.74
N ILE A 192 22.27 -4.87 21.59
CA ILE A 192 23.31 -4.10 20.89
C ILE A 192 23.83 -2.99 21.81
N ARG A 193 22.93 -2.30 22.53
CA ARG A 193 23.32 -1.22 23.44
C ARG A 193 24.14 -1.72 24.63
N ILE A 194 23.79 -2.86 25.21
CA ILE A 194 24.54 -3.50 26.31
C ILE A 194 25.91 -3.95 25.80
N GLY A 195 25.93 -4.68 24.68
CA GLY A 195 27.17 -5.18 24.09
C GLY A 195 28.14 -4.06 23.73
N TRP A 196 27.64 -2.95 23.17
CA TRP A 196 28.45 -1.76 22.93
C TRP A 196 28.96 -1.12 24.22
N GLY A 197 28.11 -0.96 25.25
CA GLY A 197 28.50 -0.37 26.52
C GLY A 197 29.59 -1.17 27.23
N VAL A 198 29.43 -2.49 27.30
CA VAL A 198 30.42 -3.41 27.87
C VAL A 198 31.72 -3.36 27.05
N ALA A 199 31.65 -3.57 25.72
CA ALA A 199 32.84 -3.56 24.88
C ALA A 199 33.62 -2.24 24.95
N TYR A 200 32.92 -1.10 25.03
CA TYR A 200 33.54 0.21 25.17
C TYR A 200 34.30 0.35 26.51
N LEU A 201 33.66 -0.04 27.63
CA LEU A 201 34.27 0.06 28.96
C LEU A 201 35.43 -0.94 29.14
N GLU A 202 35.25 -2.17 28.66
CA GLU A 202 36.28 -3.21 28.67
C GLU A 202 37.51 -2.77 27.88
N LEU A 203 37.32 -2.21 26.68
CA LEU A 203 38.44 -1.69 25.90
C LEU A 203 39.08 -0.49 26.58
N LYS A 204 38.32 0.42 27.19
CA LYS A 204 38.85 1.59 27.90
C LYS A 204 39.74 1.19 29.09
N ILE A 205 39.40 0.10 29.79
CA ILE A 205 40.09 -0.32 31.03
C ILE A 205 41.18 -1.39 30.76
N HIS A 206 40.93 -2.38 29.89
CA HIS A 206 41.89 -3.44 29.59
C HIS A 206 42.87 -3.08 28.46
N HIS A 207 42.44 -2.27 27.49
CA HIS A 207 43.21 -1.96 26.29
C HIS A 207 43.09 -0.47 25.88
N PRO A 208 43.54 0.48 26.73
CA PRO A 208 43.33 1.92 26.51
C PRO A 208 43.94 2.46 25.20
N ASN A 209 44.93 1.76 24.64
CA ASN A 209 45.57 2.10 23.36
C ASN A 209 44.97 1.35 22.16
N SER A 210 43.79 0.73 22.32
CA SER A 210 43.13 0.00 21.24
C SER A 210 42.75 0.95 20.09
N GLY A 211 43.14 0.60 18.87
CA GLY A 211 42.75 1.34 17.65
C GLY A 211 41.24 1.42 17.42
N PHE A 212 40.46 0.60 18.15
CA PHE A 212 39.01 0.70 18.19
C PHE A 212 38.52 1.96 18.93
N LEU A 213 39.16 2.34 20.04
CA LEU A 213 38.81 3.53 20.81
C LEU A 213 39.15 4.84 20.08
N THR A 214 40.17 4.79 19.21
CA THR A 214 40.61 5.90 18.35
C THR A 214 39.98 5.87 16.94
N SER A 215 39.07 4.93 16.68
CA SER A 215 38.35 4.86 15.40
C SER A 215 37.34 5.99 15.29
N LEU A 216 37.12 6.49 14.06
CA LEU A 216 36.08 7.47 13.74
C LEU A 216 34.66 7.01 14.12
N ALA A 217 34.46 5.71 14.34
CA ALA A 217 33.21 5.13 14.82
C ALA A 217 32.96 5.37 16.33
N VAL A 218 34.01 5.74 17.08
CA VAL A 218 34.00 5.98 18.54
C VAL A 218 34.25 7.46 18.87
N MET A 219 35.07 8.17 18.09
CA MET A 219 35.34 9.60 18.28
C MET A 219 34.19 10.46 17.74
N SER A 220 33.71 11.43 18.53
CA SER A 220 32.84 12.49 18.01
C SER A 220 33.68 13.51 17.22
N PRO A 221 33.16 14.08 16.12
CA PRO A 221 33.90 15.00 15.27
C PRO A 221 34.28 16.25 16.06
N GLY A 222 35.57 16.37 16.41
CA GLY A 222 36.08 17.48 17.22
C GLY A 222 37.51 17.28 17.76
N GLU A 223 38.06 16.08 17.71
CA GLU A 223 39.47 15.82 18.04
C GLU A 223 40.28 15.68 16.74
N GLU A 224 40.59 16.80 16.10
CA GLU A 224 41.72 16.87 15.16
C GLU A 224 42.96 17.31 15.93
N ASN A 225 43.98 16.45 15.93
CA ASN A 225 45.30 16.70 16.50
C ASN A 225 45.95 17.93 15.84
N GLU A 226 46.36 18.89 16.66
CA GLU A 226 47.21 20.04 16.28
C GLU A 226 48.69 19.65 16.02
N SER A 227 49.02 18.38 15.76
CA SER A 227 50.43 17.92 15.68
C SER A 227 50.98 17.68 14.27
N GLU A 228 50.25 17.98 13.19
CA GLU A 228 50.76 17.83 11.82
C GLU A 228 50.59 19.13 11.00
N ARG A 229 51.38 20.14 11.36
CA ARG A 229 51.76 21.19 10.42
C ARG A 229 53.27 21.39 10.50
N GLU A 230 54.02 20.54 9.80
CA GLU A 230 55.32 20.89 9.24
C GLU A 230 55.83 19.83 8.25
N GLY A 231 56.22 20.28 7.04
CA GLY A 231 56.81 19.50 5.96
C GLY A 231 55.77 18.83 5.04
N GLY A 232 55.76 18.95 3.73
CA GLY A 232 56.79 19.25 2.73
C GLY A 232 56.39 18.44 1.49
N GLY A 233 56.28 19.09 0.32
CA GLY A 233 55.48 18.59 -0.81
C GLY A 233 56.06 17.40 -1.62
N SER A 234 55.23 16.88 -2.53
CA SER A 234 55.58 16.48 -3.91
C SER A 234 54.34 15.92 -4.61
N GLU A 235 54.22 16.24 -5.89
CA GLU A 235 53.19 15.80 -6.83
C GLU A 235 53.14 14.28 -7.04
N GLY A 236 51.95 13.79 -7.38
CA GLY A 236 51.69 12.41 -7.81
C GLY A 236 50.25 12.27 -8.28
N ASP A 237 50.08 12.30 -9.60
CA ASP A 237 48.82 12.14 -10.33
C ASP A 237 48.26 10.72 -10.12
N GLY A 238 46.98 10.61 -9.75
CA GLY A 238 46.34 9.33 -9.42
C GLY A 238 44.84 9.48 -9.17
N GLU A 239 44.05 8.87 -10.05
CA GLU A 239 42.59 8.83 -10.08
C GLU A 239 41.91 8.81 -8.70
N ARG A 240 41.11 9.85 -8.42
CA ARG A 240 40.18 9.90 -7.29
C ARG A 240 39.08 8.83 -7.42
N ARG A 241 39.33 7.63 -6.90
CA ARG A 241 38.26 6.75 -6.42
C ARG A 241 37.64 7.40 -5.18
N ARG A 242 36.42 7.94 -5.32
CA ARG A 242 35.59 8.40 -4.19
C ARG A 242 35.45 7.25 -3.18
N SER A 243 36.04 7.41 -1.99
CA SER A 243 35.79 6.56 -0.84
C SER A 243 34.31 6.70 -0.44
N ARG A 244 33.54 5.61 -0.59
CA ARG A 244 32.17 5.53 -0.08
C ARG A 244 32.23 5.53 1.45
N GLN A 245 31.78 6.61 2.07
CA GLN A 245 31.48 6.64 3.50
C GLN A 245 30.32 5.66 3.79
N PRO A 246 30.34 4.92 4.91
CA PRO A 246 29.25 4.04 5.28
C PRO A 246 28.02 4.88 5.65
N MET A 247 26.95 4.69 4.88
CA MET A 247 25.66 5.35 5.06
C MET A 247 25.05 4.94 6.41
N LEU A 248 24.90 5.90 7.33
CA LEU A 248 24.03 5.77 8.49
C LEU A 248 22.60 5.47 7.99
N LEU A 249 22.11 4.26 8.25
CA LEU A 249 20.78 3.79 7.85
C LEU A 249 19.69 4.45 8.71
N THR A 250 19.39 5.71 8.41
CA THR A 250 18.07 6.28 8.67
C THR A 250 17.12 5.77 7.60
N LEU A 251 16.03 5.07 7.98
CA LEU A 251 14.95 4.60 7.08
C LEU A 251 14.09 5.78 6.57
N TRP A 252 14.72 6.84 6.07
CA TRP A 252 14.06 7.90 5.34
C TRP A 252 14.34 7.68 3.85
N ALA A 253 13.33 7.22 3.11
CA ALA A 253 13.38 7.20 1.66
C ALA A 253 12.80 8.53 1.15
N PRO A 254 13.39 9.12 0.10
CA PRO A 254 12.79 10.24 -0.63
C PRO A 254 11.31 9.96 -0.96
N PRO A 255 10.42 10.97 -0.90
CA PRO A 255 9.01 10.80 -1.28
C PRO A 255 8.83 10.17 -2.66
N GLU A 256 9.73 10.46 -3.59
CA GLU A 256 9.80 9.93 -4.94
C GLU A 256 10.05 8.41 -4.93
N ASP A 257 10.99 7.91 -4.11
CA ASP A 257 11.29 6.49 -4.00
C ASP A 257 10.13 5.71 -3.36
N ILE A 258 9.47 6.32 -2.36
CA ILE A 258 8.25 5.76 -1.76
C ILE A 258 7.11 5.75 -2.78
N ALA A 259 6.95 6.83 -3.55
CA ALA A 259 5.94 6.94 -4.59
C ALA A 259 6.19 5.94 -5.71
N LEU A 260 7.43 5.78 -6.16
CA LEU A 260 7.80 4.80 -7.17
C LEU A 260 7.55 3.38 -6.69
N GLY A 261 7.99 3.04 -5.47
CA GLY A 261 7.72 1.74 -4.87
C GLY A 261 6.22 1.47 -4.77
N TYR A 262 5.45 2.42 -4.27
CA TYR A 262 3.99 2.31 -4.22
C TYR A 262 3.38 2.16 -5.62
N PHE A 263 3.86 2.92 -6.59
CA PHE A 263 3.38 2.84 -7.96
C PHE A 263 3.64 1.46 -8.55
N LEU A 264 4.85 0.91 -8.40
CA LEU A 264 5.24 -0.36 -9.01
C LEU A 264 4.60 -1.57 -8.34
N PHE A 265 4.51 -1.58 -7.01
CA PHE A 265 4.04 -2.74 -6.28
C PHE A 265 2.54 -2.70 -5.98
N VAL A 266 1.93 -1.51 -5.96
CA VAL A 266 0.51 -1.36 -5.61
C VAL A 266 -0.29 -0.79 -6.77
N PHE A 267 0.06 0.37 -7.31
CA PHE A 267 -0.79 1.04 -8.31
C PHE A 267 -0.78 0.34 -9.67
N SER A 268 0.40 0.02 -10.21
CA SER A 268 0.58 -0.48 -11.58
C SER A 268 0.18 -1.94 -11.70
N GLN A 269 0.67 -2.82 -10.81
CA GLN A 269 0.33 -4.25 -10.79
C GLN A 269 -1.18 -4.50 -10.71
N ASN A 270 -1.91 -3.60 -10.05
CA ASN A 270 -3.34 -3.69 -9.87
C ASN A 270 -4.12 -2.73 -10.78
N GLY A 271 -3.43 -2.04 -11.69
CA GLY A 271 -3.92 -0.97 -12.56
C GLY A 271 -3.84 -1.34 -14.04
N PRO A 272 -4.22 -0.43 -14.95
CA PRO A 272 -4.03 -0.61 -16.38
C PRO A 272 -2.55 -0.52 -16.81
N PHE A 273 -1.63 -0.23 -15.88
CA PHE A 273 -0.17 -0.16 -16.10
C PHE A 273 0.58 -1.42 -15.64
N ASN A 274 -0.08 -2.57 -15.51
CA ASN A 274 0.55 -3.75 -14.93
C ASN A 274 1.72 -4.32 -15.75
N PHE A 275 1.84 -3.92 -17.01
CA PHE A 275 2.99 -4.21 -17.87
C PHE A 275 4.22 -3.40 -17.50
N LEU A 276 4.05 -2.21 -16.90
CA LEU A 276 5.11 -1.22 -16.72
C LEU A 276 6.27 -1.67 -15.82
N PRO A 277 6.08 -2.47 -14.75
CA PRO A 277 7.19 -3.03 -13.98
C PRO A 277 8.20 -3.82 -14.82
N GLY A 278 7.75 -4.52 -15.87
CA GLY A 278 8.63 -5.26 -16.78
C GLY A 278 9.49 -4.36 -17.67
N PHE A 279 9.04 -3.15 -17.97
CA PHE A 279 9.75 -2.17 -18.80
C PHE A 279 10.56 -1.17 -18.00
N LEU A 280 10.34 -1.06 -16.69
CA LEU A 280 10.97 -0.05 -15.85
C LEU A 280 12.50 0.00 -15.95
N PRO A 281 13.25 -1.13 -16.01
CA PRO A 281 14.70 -1.06 -16.14
C PRO A 281 15.19 -0.23 -17.35
N ALA A 282 14.40 -0.20 -18.43
CA ALA A 282 14.71 0.60 -19.62
C ALA A 282 14.22 2.05 -19.51
N LEU A 283 13.26 2.34 -18.62
CA LEU A 283 12.61 3.65 -18.50
C LEU A 283 13.15 4.50 -17.34
N ILE A 284 13.82 3.89 -16.35
CA ILE A 284 14.21 4.55 -15.11
C ILE A 284 15.24 5.67 -15.31
N GLU A 285 16.03 5.61 -16.40
CA GLU A 285 16.99 6.66 -16.75
C GLU A 285 16.35 7.86 -17.48
N ASP A 286 15.10 7.74 -17.95
CA ASP A 286 14.39 8.83 -18.61
C ASP A 286 13.67 9.70 -17.56
N GLU A 287 14.26 10.86 -17.26
CA GLU A 287 13.74 11.80 -16.28
C GLU A 287 12.30 12.27 -16.60
N GLU A 288 11.96 12.47 -17.88
CA GLU A 288 10.61 12.91 -18.29
C GLU A 288 9.57 11.84 -17.96
N ILE A 289 9.91 10.57 -18.20
CA ILE A 289 9.03 9.43 -17.88
C ILE A 289 8.90 9.28 -16.36
N MET A 290 9.99 9.41 -15.61
CA MET A 290 9.94 9.31 -14.16
C MET A 290 9.07 10.42 -13.54
N GLN A 291 9.17 11.65 -14.04
CA GLN A 291 8.26 12.74 -13.66
C GLN A 291 6.80 12.40 -13.97
N ALA A 292 6.53 11.82 -15.14
CA ALA A 292 5.19 11.37 -15.52
C ALA A 292 4.65 10.27 -14.60
N ILE A 293 5.50 9.37 -14.11
CA ILE A 293 5.13 8.30 -13.16
C ILE A 293 4.84 8.88 -11.77
N TYR A 294 5.64 9.85 -11.30
CA TYR A 294 5.48 10.44 -9.97
C TYR A 294 4.14 11.15 -9.79
N ALA A 295 3.57 11.76 -10.84
CA ALA A 295 2.28 12.44 -10.77
C ALA A 295 1.15 11.53 -10.26
N PRO A 296 0.72 10.45 -10.97
CA PRO A 296 -0.31 9.54 -10.47
C PRO A 296 0.13 8.76 -9.23
N ALA A 297 1.42 8.46 -9.06
CA ALA A 297 1.93 7.76 -7.88
C ALA A 297 1.70 8.55 -6.58
N LEU A 298 2.13 9.81 -6.56
CA LEU A 298 1.94 10.71 -5.42
C LEU A 298 0.47 11.06 -5.22
N ALA A 299 -0.33 11.18 -6.30
CA ALA A 299 -1.77 11.39 -6.18
C ALA A 299 -2.45 10.19 -5.51
N ALA A 300 -2.10 8.96 -5.88
CA ALA A 300 -2.64 7.76 -5.25
C ALA A 300 -2.22 7.65 -3.77
N LEU A 301 -0.98 8.00 -3.43
CA LEU A 301 -0.53 8.08 -2.04
C LEU A 301 -1.23 9.21 -1.25
N ALA A 302 -1.49 10.35 -1.89
CA ALA A 302 -2.20 11.45 -1.29
C ALA A 302 -3.62 11.06 -0.90
N LEU A 303 -4.30 10.25 -1.73
CA LEU A 303 -5.59 9.65 -1.39
C LEU A 303 -5.45 8.65 -0.23
N TYR A 304 -4.47 7.74 -0.28
CA TYR A 304 -4.29 6.71 0.75
C TYR A 304 -4.03 7.29 2.14
N TYR A 305 -3.25 8.37 2.22
CA TYR A 305 -2.89 9.02 3.49
C TYR A 305 -3.70 10.28 3.79
N SER A 306 -4.73 10.59 2.97
CA SER A 306 -5.51 11.84 3.04
C SER A 306 -4.61 13.07 3.21
N SER A 307 -3.55 13.20 2.39
CA SER A 307 -2.48 14.19 2.53
C SER A 307 -2.54 15.29 1.46
N PRO A 308 -2.97 16.52 1.80
CA PRO A 308 -2.99 17.65 0.87
C PRO A 308 -1.61 18.07 0.38
N ARG A 309 -0.55 17.79 1.16
CA ARG A 309 0.83 18.08 0.78
C ARG A 309 1.27 17.19 -0.39
N LEU A 310 1.06 15.88 -0.29
CA LEU A 310 1.39 14.93 -1.36
C LEU A 310 0.60 15.25 -2.62
N LEU A 311 -0.67 15.66 -2.49
CA LEU A 311 -1.48 16.08 -3.63
C LEU A 311 -0.91 17.34 -4.32
N ARG A 312 -0.37 18.29 -3.56
CA ARG A 312 0.28 19.48 -4.11
C ARG A 312 1.56 19.12 -4.87
N GLU A 313 2.37 18.22 -4.32
CA GLU A 313 3.57 17.71 -4.99
C GLU A 313 3.19 16.96 -6.28
N ALA A 314 2.18 16.10 -6.23
CA ALA A 314 1.64 15.39 -7.40
C ALA A 314 1.17 16.35 -8.51
N ARG A 315 0.48 17.46 -8.16
CA ARG A 315 0.08 18.51 -9.10
C ARG A 315 1.27 19.22 -9.75
N SER A 316 2.37 19.38 -9.02
CA SER A 316 3.60 19.96 -9.57
C SER A 316 4.19 19.07 -10.65
N TYR A 317 4.32 17.76 -10.40
CA TYR A 317 4.78 16.81 -11.41
C TYR A 317 3.83 16.76 -12.61
N TYR A 318 2.51 16.71 -12.36
CA TYR A 318 1.50 16.76 -13.43
C TYR A 318 1.70 17.98 -14.35
N ALA A 319 1.87 19.18 -13.79
CA ALA A 319 2.04 20.40 -14.57
C ALA A 319 3.33 20.38 -15.41
N THR A 320 4.43 19.89 -14.84
CA THR A 320 5.71 19.73 -15.54
C THR A 320 5.59 18.73 -16.71
N THR A 321 5.04 17.54 -16.43
CA THR A 321 4.84 16.49 -17.44
C THR A 321 3.88 16.94 -18.54
N LEU A 322 2.83 17.71 -18.22
CA LEU A 322 1.92 18.28 -19.21
C LEU A 322 2.66 19.26 -20.14
N GLY A 323 3.53 20.11 -19.61
CA GLY A 323 4.37 21.02 -20.38
C GLY A 323 5.33 20.27 -21.33
N GLN A 324 6.01 19.25 -20.83
CA GLN A 324 6.90 18.38 -21.63
C GLN A 324 6.13 17.63 -22.72
N THR A 325 4.98 17.07 -22.39
CA THR A 325 4.12 16.34 -23.33
C THR A 325 3.66 17.27 -24.45
N ASN A 326 3.19 18.48 -24.14
CA ASN A 326 2.79 19.46 -25.17
C ASN A 326 3.96 19.86 -26.10
N LYS A 327 5.18 19.98 -25.55
CA LYS A 327 6.38 20.23 -26.36
C LYS A 327 6.68 19.05 -27.28
N ALA A 328 6.59 17.80 -26.78
CA ALA A 328 6.79 16.60 -27.58
C ALA A 328 5.74 16.46 -28.69
N LEU A 329 4.47 16.80 -28.41
CA LEU A 329 3.39 16.80 -29.39
C LEU A 329 3.58 17.83 -30.52
N SER A 330 4.42 18.83 -30.32
CA SER A 330 4.72 19.85 -31.34
C SER A 330 5.75 19.39 -32.38
N ASP A 331 6.51 18.31 -32.13
CA ASP A 331 7.41 17.68 -33.11
C ASP A 331 6.81 16.33 -33.56
N PRO A 332 6.45 16.15 -34.85
CA PRO A 332 5.89 14.90 -35.36
C PRO A 332 6.70 13.64 -35.03
N ARG A 333 8.03 13.76 -34.91
CA ARG A 333 8.91 12.63 -34.58
C ARG A 333 8.82 12.25 -33.11
N LEU A 334 8.66 13.22 -32.22
CA LEU A 334 8.53 12.98 -30.79
C LEU A 334 7.10 12.57 -30.42
N ALA A 335 6.10 13.08 -31.14
CA ALA A 335 4.70 12.75 -30.93
C ALA A 335 4.42 11.25 -31.00
N VAL A 336 5.06 10.53 -31.93
CA VAL A 336 4.82 9.09 -32.15
C VAL A 336 5.57 8.16 -31.18
N LEU A 337 6.40 8.68 -30.27
CA LEU A 337 7.18 7.84 -29.35
C LEU A 337 6.34 7.19 -28.25
N ASP A 338 6.77 6.02 -27.77
CA ASP A 338 6.11 5.31 -26.66
C ASP A 338 6.03 6.17 -25.41
N LYS A 339 7.10 6.93 -25.11
CA LYS A 339 7.14 7.82 -23.95
C LYS A 339 6.07 8.91 -23.97
N THR A 340 5.73 9.41 -25.16
CA THR A 340 4.71 10.46 -25.33
C THR A 340 3.33 9.89 -25.05
N LEU A 341 3.01 8.73 -25.62
CA LEU A 341 1.74 8.04 -25.34
C LEU A 341 1.64 7.60 -23.88
N LEU A 342 2.72 7.07 -23.29
CA LEU A 342 2.77 6.70 -21.88
C LEU A 342 2.51 7.92 -20.97
N SER A 343 3.13 9.07 -21.27
CA SER A 343 2.92 10.31 -20.51
C SER A 343 1.45 10.76 -20.55
N VAL A 344 0.80 10.71 -21.72
CA VAL A 344 -0.63 11.02 -21.85
C VAL A 344 -1.50 10.07 -21.00
N LEU A 345 -1.21 8.77 -21.00
CA LEU A 345 -1.97 7.79 -20.20
C LEU A 345 -1.76 7.98 -18.68
N LEU A 346 -0.54 8.33 -18.25
CA LEU A 346 -0.22 8.63 -16.85
C LEU A 346 -0.91 9.92 -16.38
N LEU A 347 -0.92 10.97 -17.20
CA LEU A 347 -1.67 12.21 -16.95
C LEU A 347 -3.18 11.94 -16.84
N THR A 348 -3.72 11.11 -17.74
CA THR A 348 -5.13 10.66 -17.69
C THR A 348 -5.46 9.98 -16.35
N SER A 349 -4.53 9.17 -15.85
CA SER A 349 -4.70 8.44 -14.59
C SER A 349 -4.61 9.36 -13.37
N PHE A 350 -3.75 10.38 -13.41
CA PHE A 350 -3.72 11.43 -12.39
C PHE A 350 -5.06 12.17 -12.29
N GLU A 351 -5.64 12.54 -13.43
CA GLU A 351 -6.95 13.21 -13.48
C GLU A 351 -8.05 12.33 -12.86
N ALA A 352 -8.07 11.03 -13.21
CA ALA A 352 -9.03 10.07 -12.65
C ALA A 352 -8.89 9.86 -11.13
N LEU A 353 -7.69 10.06 -10.58
CA LEU A 353 -7.44 9.99 -9.13
C LEU A 353 -7.86 11.27 -8.41
N THR A 354 -7.64 12.43 -9.04
CA THR A 354 -7.84 13.73 -8.40
C THR A 354 -9.21 14.34 -8.67
N PHE A 355 -10.03 13.70 -9.49
CA PHE A 355 -11.40 14.08 -9.77
C PHE A 355 -12.28 14.13 -8.51
N SER A 356 -13.05 15.20 -8.36
CA SER A 356 -13.91 15.45 -7.19
C SER A 356 -15.28 16.02 -7.60
N GLY A 357 -16.35 15.35 -7.16
CA GLY A 357 -17.75 15.71 -7.39
C GLY A 357 -18.16 15.70 -8.87
N ARG A 358 -19.32 16.31 -9.16
CA ARG A 358 -19.94 16.48 -10.50
C ARG A 358 -19.20 17.46 -11.43
N SER A 359 -17.87 17.55 -11.32
CA SER A 359 -17.07 18.43 -12.17
C SER A 359 -17.05 17.88 -13.60
N SER A 360 -16.95 18.73 -14.63
CA SER A 360 -16.94 18.23 -16.01
C SER A 360 -15.70 17.33 -16.28
N PRO A 361 -15.85 16.15 -16.90
CA PRO A 361 -14.73 15.25 -17.28
C PRO A 361 -13.88 15.78 -18.45
N ARG A 362 -13.89 17.11 -18.69
CA ARG A 362 -13.32 17.76 -19.87
C ARG A 362 -11.84 17.44 -20.09
N ASN A 363 -11.03 17.43 -19.02
CA ASN A 363 -9.61 17.11 -19.12
C ASN A 363 -9.40 15.64 -19.51
N TRP A 364 -10.11 14.73 -18.85
CA TRP A 364 -10.07 13.30 -19.17
C TRP A 364 -10.50 13.04 -20.62
N ASN A 365 -11.61 13.62 -21.07
CA ASN A 365 -12.07 13.54 -22.46
C ASN A 365 -11.04 14.09 -23.45
N SER A 366 -10.32 15.15 -23.08
CA SER A 366 -9.25 15.72 -23.91
C SER A 366 -8.06 14.75 -24.02
N HIS A 367 -7.69 14.07 -22.93
CA HIS A 367 -6.64 13.04 -22.98
C HIS A 367 -7.05 11.79 -23.74
N VAL A 368 -8.30 11.34 -23.62
CA VAL A 368 -8.84 10.23 -24.44
C VAL A 368 -8.78 10.59 -25.93
N LYS A 369 -9.23 11.80 -26.30
CA LYS A 369 -9.12 12.29 -27.69
C LYS A 369 -7.66 12.39 -28.15
N GLY A 370 -6.77 12.90 -27.30
CA GLY A 370 -5.33 12.97 -27.57
C GLY A 370 -4.72 11.59 -27.81
N SER A 371 -5.13 10.59 -27.01
CA SER A 371 -4.69 9.20 -27.15
C SER A 371 -5.12 8.62 -28.49
N THR A 372 -6.40 8.80 -28.88
CA THR A 372 -6.88 8.39 -30.22
C THR A 372 -6.03 8.95 -31.35
N ASN A 373 -5.74 10.24 -31.33
CA ASN A 373 -4.93 10.89 -32.36
C ASN A 373 -3.50 10.34 -32.39
N LEU A 374 -2.90 10.11 -31.22
CA LEU A 374 -1.56 9.52 -31.11
C LEU A 374 -1.52 8.11 -31.68
N LEU A 375 -2.53 7.27 -31.44
CA LEU A 375 -2.59 5.92 -31.99
C LEU A 375 -2.62 5.96 -33.54
N VAL A 376 -3.41 6.86 -34.11
CA VAL A 376 -3.49 7.05 -35.58
C VAL A 376 -2.16 7.54 -36.15
N LEU A 377 -1.50 8.51 -35.51
CA LEU A 377 -0.19 9.00 -35.96
C LEU A 377 0.89 7.90 -35.87
N ARG A 378 0.84 7.08 -34.83
CA ARG A 378 1.76 5.95 -34.64
C ARG A 378 1.55 4.86 -35.68
N GLU A 379 0.30 4.54 -36.01
CA GLU A 379 -0.03 3.61 -37.10
C GLU A 379 0.52 4.12 -38.44
N ALA A 380 0.27 5.40 -38.76
CA ALA A 380 0.77 6.03 -39.97
C ALA A 380 2.30 6.08 -40.05
N ALA A 381 2.97 6.17 -38.90
CA ALA A 381 4.43 6.10 -38.78
C ALA A 381 4.98 4.65 -38.65
N HIS A 382 4.11 3.63 -38.75
CA HIS A 382 4.45 2.22 -38.62
C HIS A 382 5.20 1.86 -37.32
N ILE A 383 4.84 2.51 -36.20
CA ILE A 383 5.46 2.26 -34.90
C ILE A 383 4.82 1.03 -34.24
N ASP A 384 5.57 -0.07 -34.20
CA ASP A 384 5.17 -1.32 -33.53
C ASP A 384 6.26 -1.82 -32.57
N THR A 385 6.24 -1.30 -31.36
CA THR A 385 7.12 -1.71 -30.25
C THR A 385 6.34 -2.57 -29.25
N GLU A 386 7.06 -3.37 -28.45
CA GLU A 386 6.42 -4.20 -27.42
C GLU A 386 5.71 -3.37 -26.34
N LEU A 387 6.33 -2.29 -25.88
CA LEU A 387 5.70 -1.33 -24.97
C LEU A 387 4.51 -0.64 -25.67
N GLY A 388 4.67 -0.23 -26.92
CA GLY A 388 3.64 0.39 -27.74
C GLY A 388 2.37 -0.44 -27.88
N ARG A 389 2.50 -1.78 -27.99
CA ARG A 389 1.38 -2.72 -28.03
C ARG A 389 0.58 -2.75 -26.73
N HIS A 390 1.24 -2.71 -25.58
CA HIS A 390 0.59 -2.59 -24.27
C HIS A 390 -0.11 -1.22 -24.11
N LEU A 391 0.54 -0.15 -24.56
CA LEU A 391 -0.03 1.21 -24.54
C LEU A 391 -1.26 1.33 -25.45
N MET A 392 -1.23 0.70 -26.62
CA MET A 392 -2.36 0.61 -27.55
C MET A 392 -3.56 -0.07 -26.89
N TYR A 393 -3.36 -1.20 -26.22
CA TYR A 393 -4.43 -1.90 -25.51
C TYR A 393 -5.03 -1.02 -24.40
N HIS A 394 -4.19 -0.40 -23.56
CA HIS A 394 -4.66 0.51 -22.50
C HIS A 394 -5.47 1.68 -23.09
N ALA A 395 -4.92 2.39 -24.08
CA ALA A 395 -5.62 3.49 -24.74
C ALA A 395 -6.95 3.04 -25.36
N SER A 396 -7.00 1.86 -25.97
CA SER A 396 -8.21 1.29 -26.56
C SER A 396 -9.31 1.04 -25.52
N VAL A 397 -8.96 0.44 -24.37
CA VAL A 397 -9.91 0.26 -23.26
C VAL A 397 -10.46 1.59 -22.77
N ALA A 398 -9.60 2.61 -22.60
CA ALA A 398 -10.02 3.94 -22.15
C ALA A 398 -10.94 4.65 -23.15
N ILE A 399 -10.63 4.59 -24.45
CA ILE A 399 -11.45 5.15 -25.54
C ILE A 399 -12.82 4.49 -25.56
N LEU A 400 -12.87 3.16 -25.53
CA LEU A 400 -14.12 2.41 -25.61
C LEU A 400 -14.98 2.57 -24.36
N ALA A 401 -14.38 2.59 -23.17
CA ALA A 401 -15.08 2.91 -21.93
C ALA A 401 -15.72 4.31 -21.99
N ASN A 402 -14.99 5.33 -22.45
CA ASN A 402 -15.53 6.68 -22.65
C ASN A 402 -16.73 6.69 -23.61
N CYS A 403 -16.60 6.01 -24.76
CA CYS A 403 -17.66 5.94 -25.76
C CYS A 403 -18.92 5.28 -25.20
N THR A 404 -18.77 4.20 -24.44
CA THR A 404 -19.88 3.51 -23.80
C THR A 404 -20.55 4.37 -22.74
N THR A 405 -19.78 4.93 -21.79
CA THR A 405 -20.32 5.70 -20.65
C THR A 405 -21.13 6.90 -21.10
N TYR A 406 -20.67 7.64 -22.12
CA TYR A 406 -21.36 8.84 -22.62
C TYR A 406 -22.13 8.59 -23.92
N ARG A 407 -22.35 7.32 -24.30
CA ARG A 407 -23.02 6.89 -25.54
C ARG A 407 -22.53 7.62 -26.80
N LEU A 408 -21.22 7.86 -26.88
CA LEU A 408 -20.57 8.53 -28.01
C LEU A 408 -20.25 7.54 -29.12
N HIS A 409 -20.35 7.98 -30.37
CA HIS A 409 -19.86 7.19 -31.50
C HIS A 409 -18.35 6.96 -31.38
N VAL A 410 -17.94 5.70 -31.53
CA VAL A 410 -16.52 5.31 -31.59
C VAL A 410 -15.84 6.10 -32.72
N PRO A 411 -14.73 6.84 -32.49
CA PRO A 411 -14.11 7.66 -33.52
C PRO A 411 -13.76 6.86 -34.79
N ALA A 412 -14.13 7.37 -35.96
CA ALA A 412 -13.92 6.66 -37.23
C ALA A 412 -12.44 6.28 -37.44
N ALA A 413 -11.52 7.20 -37.15
CA ALA A 413 -10.09 6.94 -37.25
C ALA A 413 -9.63 5.78 -36.36
N PHE A 414 -10.19 5.65 -35.15
CA PHE A 414 -9.92 4.51 -34.26
C PHE A 414 -10.52 3.20 -34.80
N ARG A 415 -11.74 3.25 -35.38
CA ARG A 415 -12.34 2.05 -36.01
C ARG A 415 -11.52 1.54 -37.19
N HIS A 416 -11.02 2.44 -38.04
CA HIS A 416 -10.12 2.07 -39.14
C HIS A 416 -8.83 1.45 -38.62
N LEU A 417 -8.24 2.05 -37.58
CA LEU A 417 -7.06 1.51 -36.91
C LEU A 417 -7.31 0.09 -36.40
N GLN A 418 -8.46 -0.19 -35.77
CA GLN A 418 -8.79 -1.54 -35.30
C GLN A 418 -9.05 -2.52 -36.45
N GLY A 419 -9.63 -2.05 -37.56
CA GLY A 419 -9.85 -2.85 -38.77
C GLY A 419 -8.57 -3.24 -39.52
N HIS A 420 -7.55 -2.39 -39.47
CA HIS A 420 -6.21 -2.67 -40.04
C HIS A 420 -5.29 -3.36 -39.04
N ALA A 421 -5.42 -3.06 -37.76
CA ALA A 421 -4.82 -3.79 -36.64
C ALA A 421 -5.55 -5.11 -36.39
N VAL A 422 -5.82 -5.87 -37.47
CA VAL A 422 -5.70 -7.32 -37.43
C VAL A 422 -4.24 -7.58 -37.04
N TRP A 423 -4.00 -7.52 -35.74
CA TRP A 423 -2.75 -7.83 -35.07
C TRP A 423 -2.19 -9.04 -35.80
N PRO A 424 -1.04 -8.92 -36.49
CA PRO A 424 -0.62 -9.96 -37.40
C PRO A 424 -0.63 -11.30 -36.65
N GLN A 425 -1.34 -12.29 -37.19
CA GLN A 425 -1.27 -13.67 -36.72
C GLN A 425 0.19 -14.11 -36.87
N ARG A 426 1.03 -13.83 -35.88
CA ARG A 426 2.41 -14.27 -35.85
C ARG A 426 2.41 -15.72 -35.37
N GLY A 427 2.22 -16.61 -36.33
CA GLY A 427 2.45 -18.05 -36.17
C GLY A 427 1.34 -18.82 -35.45
N ALA A 428 1.24 -20.10 -35.80
CA ALA A 428 0.25 -21.06 -35.30
C ALA A 428 0.38 -21.40 -33.80
N THR A 429 1.27 -20.74 -33.05
CA THR A 429 1.59 -21.04 -31.65
C THR A 429 0.98 -20.08 -30.62
N GLU A 430 0.35 -18.98 -31.04
CA GLU A 430 -0.29 -17.98 -30.14
C GLU A 430 -1.81 -18.13 -29.97
N SER A 431 -2.40 -19.24 -30.44
CA SER A 431 -3.87 -19.44 -30.50
C SER A 431 -4.59 -19.51 -29.14
N LEU A 432 -3.89 -19.42 -28.01
CA LEU A 432 -4.42 -19.69 -26.67
C LEU A 432 -3.78 -18.80 -25.56
N GLY A 433 -3.47 -17.52 -25.86
CA GLY A 433 -2.76 -16.60 -24.93
C GLY A 433 -3.56 -15.40 -24.39
N ILE A 434 -3.00 -14.69 -23.40
CA ILE A 434 -3.61 -13.46 -22.82
C ILE A 434 -3.84 -12.36 -23.86
N ASP A 435 -2.96 -12.23 -24.85
CA ASP A 435 -3.08 -11.25 -25.92
C ASP A 435 -4.20 -11.60 -26.90
N HIS A 436 -4.48 -12.89 -27.10
CA HIS A 436 -5.66 -13.33 -27.85
C HIS A 436 -6.93 -12.87 -27.14
N THR A 437 -7.03 -13.12 -25.84
CA THR A 437 -8.18 -12.70 -25.01
C THR A 437 -8.36 -11.18 -25.02
N ARG A 438 -7.27 -10.42 -24.83
CA ARG A 438 -7.31 -8.95 -24.85
C ARG A 438 -7.84 -8.40 -26.18
N ARG A 439 -7.44 -8.98 -27.32
CA ARG A 439 -7.95 -8.60 -28.64
C ARG A 439 -9.44 -8.86 -28.79
N HIS A 440 -9.91 -10.04 -28.37
CA HIS A 440 -11.34 -10.37 -28.43
C HIS A 440 -12.17 -9.45 -27.53
N LEU A 441 -11.64 -9.09 -26.35
CA LEU A 441 -12.29 -8.12 -25.48
C LEU A 441 -12.40 -6.72 -26.12
N ILE A 442 -11.35 -6.23 -26.79
CA ILE A 442 -11.42 -4.95 -27.52
C ILE A 442 -12.46 -5.00 -28.63
N GLY A 443 -12.53 -6.10 -29.39
CA GLY A 443 -13.55 -6.32 -30.41
C GLY A 443 -14.96 -6.28 -29.83
N LEU A 444 -15.19 -7.01 -28.73
CA LEU A 444 -16.46 -7.03 -28.02
C LEU A 444 -16.86 -5.65 -27.49
N MET A 445 -15.94 -4.95 -26.83
CA MET A 445 -16.15 -3.58 -26.31
C MET A 445 -16.48 -2.59 -27.45
N MET A 446 -15.84 -2.73 -28.61
CA MET A 446 -16.10 -1.86 -29.77
C MET A 446 -17.48 -2.10 -30.37
N ARG A 447 -17.92 -3.36 -30.48
CA ARG A 447 -19.29 -3.70 -30.89
C ARG A 447 -20.32 -3.16 -29.92
N PHE A 448 -20.08 -3.36 -28.61
CA PHE A 448 -20.94 -2.86 -27.56
C PHE A 448 -21.03 -1.32 -27.57
N ALA A 449 -19.91 -0.61 -27.69
CA ALA A 449 -19.89 0.85 -27.77
C ALA A 449 -20.59 1.38 -29.04
N THR A 450 -20.40 0.69 -30.18
CA THR A 450 -21.08 1.03 -31.44
C THR A 450 -22.59 0.83 -31.33
N MET A 451 -23.02 -0.25 -30.67
CA MET A 451 -24.42 -0.50 -30.36
C MET A 451 -24.98 0.62 -29.48
N SER A 452 -24.36 0.89 -28.33
CA SER A 452 -24.77 1.92 -27.36
C SER A 452 -25.03 3.28 -28.02
N ALA A 453 -24.13 3.72 -28.91
CA ALA A 453 -24.25 5.01 -29.61
C ALA A 453 -25.34 5.04 -30.70
N SER A 454 -25.84 3.88 -31.14
CA SER A 454 -26.78 3.76 -32.27
C SER A 454 -28.19 3.34 -31.86
N MET A 455 -28.47 3.22 -30.57
CA MET A 455 -29.77 2.75 -30.06
C MET A 455 -30.92 3.71 -30.37
N ASN A 456 -30.65 5.01 -30.44
CA ASN A 456 -31.69 6.00 -30.71
C ASN A 456 -32.19 5.89 -32.16
N GLY A 457 -33.47 5.62 -32.33
CA GLY A 457 -34.13 5.35 -33.61
C GLY A 457 -34.08 3.88 -34.06
N MET A 458 -33.49 2.97 -33.26
CA MET A 458 -33.46 1.54 -33.57
C MET A 458 -34.80 0.89 -33.24
N LEU A 459 -35.22 -0.11 -34.02
CA LEU A 459 -36.39 -0.95 -33.71
C LEU A 459 -36.10 -1.85 -32.50
N ALA A 460 -37.11 -2.13 -31.67
CA ALA A 460 -36.98 -3.00 -30.51
C ALA A 460 -36.57 -4.42 -30.92
N THR A 461 -37.14 -4.96 -32.00
CA THR A 461 -36.77 -6.29 -32.53
C THR A 461 -35.32 -6.33 -33.02
N GLU A 462 -34.83 -5.25 -33.65
CA GLU A 462 -33.44 -5.09 -34.09
C GLU A 462 -32.48 -5.01 -32.90
N LEU A 463 -32.84 -4.22 -31.89
CA LEU A 463 -32.06 -4.08 -30.66
C LEU A 463 -31.91 -5.43 -29.96
N VAL A 464 -33.02 -6.12 -29.72
CA VAL A 464 -33.05 -7.43 -29.04
C VAL A 464 -32.21 -8.45 -29.80
N THR A 465 -32.36 -8.53 -31.13
CA THR A 465 -31.59 -9.46 -31.97
C THR A 465 -30.08 -9.24 -31.81
N LYS A 466 -29.64 -7.99 -31.95
CA LYS A 466 -28.23 -7.65 -31.82
C LYS A 466 -27.71 -7.80 -30.38
N CYS A 467 -28.54 -7.57 -29.36
CA CYS A 467 -28.15 -7.80 -27.97
C CYS A 467 -27.89 -9.28 -27.71
N VAL A 468 -28.76 -10.16 -28.21
CA VAL A 468 -28.59 -11.62 -28.12
C VAL A 468 -27.31 -12.08 -28.83
N GLU A 469 -27.02 -11.52 -30.01
CA GLU A 469 -25.77 -11.83 -30.74
C GLU A 469 -24.52 -11.43 -29.95
N ILE A 470 -24.48 -10.20 -29.42
CA ILE A 470 -23.32 -9.71 -28.66
C ILE A 470 -23.22 -10.46 -27.31
N ASP A 471 -24.32 -10.82 -26.66
CA ASP A 471 -24.29 -11.62 -25.43
C ASP A 471 -23.72 -13.02 -25.67
N ALA A 472 -24.06 -13.66 -26.79
CA ALA A 472 -23.51 -14.96 -27.17
C ALA A 472 -21.97 -14.90 -27.36
N GLU A 473 -21.47 -13.83 -27.98
CA GLU A 473 -20.03 -13.60 -28.12
C GLU A 473 -19.34 -13.35 -26.77
N ALA A 474 -19.99 -12.56 -25.91
CA ALA A 474 -19.52 -12.31 -24.56
C ALA A 474 -19.48 -13.59 -23.71
N ALA A 475 -20.50 -14.46 -23.84
CA ALA A 475 -20.56 -15.75 -23.19
C ALA A 475 -19.41 -16.67 -23.64
N ALA A 476 -19.18 -16.77 -24.96
CA ALA A 476 -18.07 -17.56 -25.50
C ALA A 476 -16.71 -17.06 -25.00
N LEU A 477 -16.51 -15.74 -24.90
CA LEU A 477 -15.27 -15.17 -24.36
C LEU A 477 -15.11 -15.44 -22.85
N LEU A 478 -16.20 -15.46 -22.08
CA LEU A 478 -16.15 -15.84 -20.67
C LEU A 478 -15.77 -17.31 -20.48
N ASP A 479 -16.27 -18.21 -21.33
CA ASP A 479 -15.92 -19.64 -21.24
C ASP A 479 -14.44 -19.87 -21.57
N VAL A 480 -13.93 -19.19 -22.61
CA VAL A 480 -12.49 -19.09 -22.89
C VAL A 480 -11.75 -18.63 -21.63
N LEU A 481 -12.13 -17.50 -21.02
CA LEU A 481 -11.47 -17.00 -19.81
C LEU A 481 -11.49 -17.98 -18.64
N ARG A 482 -12.59 -18.70 -18.41
CA ARG A 482 -12.70 -19.71 -17.33
C ARG A 482 -11.70 -20.84 -17.52
N GLU A 483 -11.41 -21.22 -18.77
CA GLU A 483 -10.42 -22.25 -19.10
C GLU A 483 -8.97 -21.76 -18.88
N TYR A 484 -8.63 -20.56 -19.33
CA TYR A 484 -7.25 -20.03 -19.21
C TYR A 484 -6.91 -19.48 -17.82
N MET A 485 -7.90 -18.91 -17.14
CA MET A 485 -7.74 -18.15 -15.92
C MET A 485 -8.76 -18.63 -14.87
N PRO A 486 -8.65 -19.91 -14.44
CA PRO A 486 -9.57 -20.44 -13.45
C PRO A 486 -9.39 -19.70 -12.13
N TYR A 487 -10.51 -19.32 -11.55
CA TYR A 487 -10.59 -18.76 -10.20
C TYR A 487 -11.37 -19.71 -9.31
N GLN A 488 -11.13 -19.61 -8.01
CA GLN A 488 -11.80 -20.46 -7.03
C GLN A 488 -13.14 -19.85 -6.62
N ILE A 489 -14.18 -20.69 -6.55
CA ILE A 489 -15.47 -20.34 -5.96
C ILE A 489 -15.49 -20.95 -4.56
N ILE A 490 -15.78 -20.12 -3.56
CA ILE A 490 -15.82 -20.53 -2.15
C ILE A 490 -17.24 -20.29 -1.65
N ASP A 491 -17.87 -21.31 -1.09
CA ASP A 491 -19.14 -21.21 -0.39
C ASP A 491 -18.87 -21.09 1.12
N VAL A 492 -19.18 -19.92 1.67
CA VAL A 492 -18.98 -19.58 3.09
C VAL A 492 -19.73 -20.52 4.03
N THR A 493 -20.83 -21.14 3.57
CA THR A 493 -21.64 -22.04 4.38
C THR A 493 -21.06 -23.45 4.48
N THR A 494 -20.35 -23.91 3.45
CA THR A 494 -19.77 -25.27 3.40
C THR A 494 -18.27 -25.30 3.64
N ASP A 495 -17.54 -24.26 3.23
CA ASP A 495 -16.07 -24.27 3.12
C ASP A 495 -15.40 -23.55 4.30
N SER A 496 -15.88 -23.80 5.52
CA SER A 496 -15.48 -23.05 6.73
C SER A 496 -13.97 -23.09 7.03
N GLU A 497 -13.29 -24.22 6.79
CA GLU A 497 -11.83 -24.34 6.99
C GLU A 497 -11.03 -23.54 5.96
N GLU A 498 -11.47 -23.54 4.70
CA GLU A 498 -10.81 -22.84 3.61
C GLU A 498 -11.00 -21.33 3.75
N LEU A 499 -12.22 -20.91 4.09
CA LEU A 499 -12.54 -19.55 4.46
C LEU A 499 -11.70 -19.07 5.66
N GLN A 500 -11.54 -19.90 6.70
CA GLN A 500 -10.74 -19.52 7.87
C GLN A 500 -9.25 -19.33 7.53
N LYS A 501 -8.69 -20.16 6.64
CA LYS A 501 -7.33 -20.01 6.12
C LYS A 501 -7.16 -18.74 5.31
N LEU A 502 -8.11 -18.45 4.42
CA LEU A 502 -8.05 -17.32 3.49
C LEU A 502 -8.22 -15.98 4.19
N THR A 503 -9.17 -15.90 5.13
CA THR A 503 -9.54 -14.66 5.83
C THR A 503 -8.63 -14.32 7.00
N LYS A 504 -7.88 -15.31 7.52
CA LYS A 504 -7.03 -15.18 8.73
C LYS A 504 -7.80 -14.58 9.92
N GLY A 505 -9.10 -14.88 10.03
CA GLY A 505 -9.99 -14.36 11.08
C GLY A 505 -10.61 -12.99 10.78
N THR A 506 -10.51 -12.48 9.56
CA THR A 506 -11.24 -11.29 9.10
C THR A 506 -12.68 -11.67 8.78
N GLU A 507 -13.64 -10.93 9.32
CA GLU A 507 -15.05 -11.11 8.96
C GLU A 507 -15.26 -10.74 7.50
N VAL A 508 -15.93 -11.62 6.75
CA VAL A 508 -16.21 -11.41 5.32
C VAL A 508 -17.71 -11.24 5.11
N CYS A 509 -18.07 -10.15 4.43
CA CYS A 509 -19.42 -9.94 3.97
C CYS A 509 -19.54 -10.53 2.55
N ALA A 510 -20.13 -11.72 2.43
CA ALA A 510 -20.37 -12.38 1.14
C ALA A 510 -21.87 -12.45 0.85
N TYR A 511 -22.27 -11.92 -0.31
CA TYR A 511 -23.65 -12.04 -0.79
C TYR A 511 -23.95 -13.48 -1.19
N ASN A 512 -25.09 -14.01 -0.74
CA ASN A 512 -25.47 -15.42 -0.92
C ASN A 512 -24.39 -16.44 -0.48
N GLY A 513 -23.46 -16.04 0.39
CA GLY A 513 -22.38 -16.90 0.85
C GLY A 513 -21.32 -17.22 -0.20
N ILE A 514 -21.32 -16.60 -1.39
CA ILE A 514 -20.39 -16.95 -2.47
C ILE A 514 -19.25 -15.92 -2.58
N ILE A 515 -18.02 -16.42 -2.73
CA ILE A 515 -16.83 -15.62 -2.96
C ILE A 515 -16.08 -16.14 -4.19
N HIS A 516 -15.72 -15.22 -5.10
CA HIS A 516 -14.81 -15.48 -6.21
C HIS A 516 -13.39 -15.06 -5.84
N ASN A 517 -12.51 -16.04 -5.62
CA ASN A 517 -11.11 -15.85 -5.26
C ASN A 517 -10.22 -15.99 -6.51
N TYR A 518 -9.77 -14.84 -7.03
CA TYR A 518 -8.94 -14.75 -8.24
C TYR A 518 -7.45 -14.88 -7.95
N GLN A 519 -6.65 -15.31 -8.92
CA GLN A 519 -5.19 -15.33 -8.77
C GLN A 519 -4.64 -13.91 -8.83
N THR A 520 -5.17 -13.11 -9.76
CA THR A 520 -4.78 -11.71 -9.94
C THR A 520 -5.97 -10.78 -10.09
N ARG A 521 -5.81 -9.51 -9.71
CA ARG A 521 -6.83 -8.48 -9.97
C ARG A 521 -7.02 -8.16 -11.45
N GLN A 522 -6.05 -8.48 -12.30
CA GLN A 522 -6.22 -8.33 -13.74
C GLN A 522 -7.30 -9.30 -14.24
N GLU A 523 -7.28 -10.55 -13.78
CA GLU A 523 -8.30 -11.54 -14.11
C GLU A 523 -9.68 -11.04 -13.68
N LEU A 524 -9.84 -10.64 -12.40
CA LEU A 524 -11.09 -10.08 -11.90
C LEU A 524 -11.64 -8.99 -12.83
N ARG A 525 -10.79 -8.06 -13.28
CA ARG A 525 -11.22 -6.97 -14.17
C ARG A 525 -11.66 -7.46 -15.53
N LEU A 526 -10.98 -8.46 -16.10
CA LEU A 526 -11.39 -9.06 -17.38
C LEU A 526 -12.76 -9.74 -17.24
N PHE A 527 -12.94 -10.57 -16.22
CA PHE A 527 -14.22 -11.23 -15.92
C PHE A 527 -15.33 -10.21 -15.71
N ASN A 528 -15.11 -9.21 -14.85
CA ASN A 528 -16.13 -8.20 -14.57
C ASN A 528 -16.39 -7.28 -15.77
N SER A 529 -15.41 -6.99 -16.62
CA SER A 529 -15.66 -6.20 -17.84
C SER A 529 -16.66 -6.89 -18.75
N ILE A 530 -16.52 -8.21 -18.94
CA ILE A 530 -17.45 -8.96 -19.79
C ILE A 530 -18.80 -9.13 -19.10
N ARG A 531 -18.84 -9.47 -17.80
CA ARG A 531 -20.08 -9.56 -17.03
C ARG A 531 -20.88 -8.26 -17.03
N MET A 532 -20.21 -7.11 -16.95
CA MET A 532 -20.86 -5.79 -17.05
C MET A 532 -21.47 -5.58 -18.43
N ILE A 533 -20.78 -5.94 -19.52
CA ILE A 533 -21.35 -5.88 -20.87
C ILE A 533 -22.60 -6.77 -20.95
N ARG A 534 -22.52 -8.02 -20.47
CA ARG A 534 -23.65 -8.95 -20.48
C ARG A 534 -24.82 -8.48 -19.62
N LEU A 535 -24.56 -7.91 -18.46
CA LEU A 535 -25.58 -7.29 -17.60
C LEU A 535 -26.35 -6.22 -18.37
N VAL A 536 -25.64 -5.26 -18.97
CA VAL A 536 -26.28 -4.15 -19.69
C VAL A 536 -27.03 -4.64 -20.94
N LEU A 537 -26.50 -5.62 -21.67
CA LEU A 537 -27.20 -6.22 -22.82
C LEU A 537 -28.51 -6.90 -22.40
N ASN A 538 -28.50 -7.67 -21.30
CA ASN A 538 -29.71 -8.32 -20.79
C ASN A 538 -30.69 -7.31 -20.18
N GLU A 539 -30.21 -6.24 -19.56
CA GLU A 539 -31.04 -5.12 -19.14
C GLU A 539 -31.72 -4.44 -20.33
N TRP A 540 -31.00 -4.22 -21.44
CA TRP A 540 -31.60 -3.66 -22.65
C TRP A 540 -32.64 -4.59 -23.28
N ILE A 541 -32.39 -5.91 -23.29
CA ILE A 541 -33.39 -6.89 -23.72
C ILE A 541 -34.63 -6.79 -22.82
N PHE A 542 -34.47 -6.72 -21.50
CA PHE A 542 -35.59 -6.60 -20.57
C PHE A 542 -36.40 -5.30 -20.78
N CYS A 543 -35.71 -4.16 -20.86
CA CYS A 543 -36.32 -2.84 -20.96
C CYS A 543 -36.97 -2.57 -22.33
N ALA A 544 -36.59 -3.30 -23.39
CA ALA A 544 -37.19 -3.15 -24.71
C ALA A 544 -38.71 -3.46 -24.70
N PHE A 545 -39.18 -4.22 -23.72
CA PHE A 545 -40.58 -4.67 -23.62
C PHE A 545 -41.44 -3.81 -22.69
N ASP A 546 -40.84 -3.09 -21.74
CA ASP A 546 -41.56 -2.23 -20.78
C ASP A 546 -41.60 -0.75 -21.21
N HIS A 547 -41.21 -0.45 -22.46
CA HIS A 547 -41.17 0.90 -23.02
C HIS A 547 -40.30 1.90 -22.21
N SER A 548 -39.41 1.40 -21.36
CA SER A 548 -38.53 2.20 -20.51
C SER A 548 -37.27 2.68 -21.24
N LEU A 549 -36.92 2.02 -22.36
CA LEU A 549 -35.72 2.32 -23.15
C LEU A 549 -35.90 3.57 -24.03
N ARG A 550 -35.40 4.70 -23.53
CA ARG A 550 -35.50 6.00 -24.22
C ARG A 550 -34.82 5.98 -25.60
N GLY A 551 -35.59 6.34 -26.63
CA GLY A 551 -35.10 6.49 -28.01
C GLY A 551 -35.26 5.25 -28.89
N VAL A 552 -35.65 4.10 -28.35
CA VAL A 552 -35.93 2.89 -29.14
C VAL A 552 -37.37 2.96 -29.70
N ILE A 553 -37.54 2.58 -30.97
CA ILE A 553 -38.84 2.53 -31.64
C ILE A 553 -39.46 1.16 -31.38
N LEU A 554 -40.67 1.16 -30.85
CA LEU A 554 -41.41 -0.06 -30.54
C LEU A 554 -41.92 -0.72 -31.83
N ASP A 555 -41.70 -2.03 -31.93
CA ASP A 555 -42.22 -2.87 -32.99
C ASP A 555 -42.40 -4.31 -32.49
N GLU A 556 -43.14 -5.11 -33.28
CA GLU A 556 -43.36 -6.53 -33.01
C GLU A 556 -42.60 -7.39 -34.01
N PRO A 557 -42.09 -8.56 -33.59
CA PRO A 557 -41.40 -9.47 -34.48
C PRO A 557 -42.34 -9.99 -35.56
N GLN A 558 -41.79 -10.19 -36.76
CA GLN A 558 -42.57 -10.77 -37.86
C GLN A 558 -43.08 -12.17 -37.47
N PRO A 559 -44.38 -12.47 -37.66
CA PRO A 559 -44.95 -13.77 -37.33
C PRO A 559 -44.22 -14.92 -38.04
N GLY A 560 -43.97 -16.01 -37.31
CA GLY A 560 -43.31 -17.22 -37.84
C GLY A 560 -41.79 -17.14 -37.90
N THR A 561 -41.17 -16.09 -37.33
CA THR A 561 -39.72 -16.02 -37.12
C THR A 561 -39.33 -16.66 -35.79
N LEU A 562 -38.10 -17.16 -35.68
CA LEU A 562 -37.53 -17.65 -34.40
C LEU A 562 -37.63 -16.60 -33.29
N LEU A 563 -37.50 -15.31 -33.63
CA LEU A 563 -37.66 -14.21 -32.69
C LEU A 563 -39.11 -14.14 -32.18
N SER A 564 -40.11 -14.27 -33.06
CA SER A 564 -41.53 -14.26 -32.66
C SER A 564 -41.91 -15.44 -31.76
N GLU A 565 -41.28 -16.59 -31.93
CA GLU A 565 -41.52 -17.78 -31.09
C GLU A 565 -41.04 -17.57 -29.65
N LYS A 566 -39.93 -16.88 -29.46
CA LYS A 566 -39.32 -16.62 -28.14
C LYS A 566 -39.69 -15.29 -27.53
N TRP A 567 -40.34 -14.39 -28.29
CA TRP A 567 -40.51 -12.98 -27.93
C TRP A 567 -41.03 -12.76 -26.52
N ASN A 568 -42.06 -13.52 -26.11
CA ASN A 568 -42.69 -13.36 -24.80
C ASN A 568 -41.86 -13.91 -23.62
N GLU A 569 -40.91 -14.81 -23.88
CA GLU A 569 -40.06 -15.45 -22.86
C GLU A 569 -38.77 -14.64 -22.61
N LEU A 570 -38.31 -13.90 -23.62
CA LEU A 570 -37.04 -13.17 -23.60
C LEU A 570 -36.86 -12.20 -22.41
N PRO A 571 -37.87 -11.42 -21.97
CA PRO A 571 -37.69 -10.51 -20.84
C PRO A 571 -37.37 -11.26 -19.55
N GLN A 572 -38.10 -12.36 -19.30
CA GLN A 572 -37.90 -13.16 -18.10
C GLN A 572 -36.54 -13.87 -18.13
N GLU A 573 -36.15 -14.43 -19.28
CA GLU A 573 -34.82 -15.04 -19.45
C GLU A 573 -33.70 -14.01 -19.25
N ALA A 574 -33.85 -12.81 -19.81
CA ALA A 574 -32.85 -11.75 -19.71
C ALA A 574 -32.69 -11.26 -18.26
N SER A 575 -33.80 -11.09 -17.53
CA SER A 575 -33.77 -10.74 -16.11
C SER A 575 -33.06 -11.82 -15.28
N LEU A 576 -33.31 -13.11 -15.55
CA LEU A 576 -32.62 -14.21 -14.86
C LEU A 576 -31.12 -14.23 -15.17
N ARG A 577 -30.72 -14.10 -16.44
CA ARG A 577 -29.29 -14.02 -16.83
C ARG A 577 -28.60 -12.80 -16.22
N ALA A 578 -29.27 -11.65 -16.19
CA ALA A 578 -28.76 -10.45 -15.54
C ALA A 578 -28.53 -10.68 -14.03
N ALA A 579 -29.47 -11.33 -13.34
CA ALA A 579 -29.32 -11.68 -11.93
C ALA A 579 -28.11 -12.60 -11.67
N GLU A 580 -27.84 -13.56 -12.56
CA GLU A 580 -26.63 -14.39 -12.49
C GLU A 580 -25.36 -13.53 -12.62
N HIS A 581 -25.32 -12.60 -13.57
CA HIS A 581 -24.18 -11.70 -13.75
C HIS A 581 -23.98 -10.75 -12.57
N ILE A 582 -25.07 -10.25 -11.98
CA ILE A 582 -25.05 -9.44 -10.76
C ILE A 582 -24.44 -10.26 -9.61
N ASN A 583 -24.91 -11.49 -9.37
CA ASN A 583 -24.35 -12.37 -8.35
C ASN A 583 -22.86 -12.59 -8.55
N ASP A 584 -22.44 -12.84 -9.79
CA ASP A 584 -21.05 -13.06 -10.18
C ASP A 584 -20.14 -11.84 -9.95
N ILE A 585 -20.63 -10.64 -10.25
CA ILE A 585 -19.94 -9.36 -9.99
C ILE A 585 -19.83 -9.14 -8.49
N ILE A 586 -20.92 -9.33 -7.75
CA ILE A 586 -20.98 -9.13 -6.30
C ILE A 586 -20.06 -10.13 -5.56
N ALA A 587 -20.00 -11.39 -6.02
CA ALA A 587 -19.13 -12.42 -5.47
C ALA A 587 -17.63 -12.08 -5.60
N SER A 588 -17.25 -11.14 -6.49
CA SER A 588 -15.88 -10.64 -6.60
C SER A 588 -15.52 -9.54 -5.58
N VAL A 589 -16.51 -8.98 -4.88
CA VAL A 589 -16.31 -7.88 -3.91
C VAL A 589 -15.44 -8.30 -2.73
N PRO A 590 -15.68 -9.46 -2.07
CA PRO A 590 -14.89 -9.87 -0.92
C PRO A 590 -13.40 -10.01 -1.22
N TYR A 591 -13.08 -10.50 -2.42
CA TYR A 591 -11.70 -10.60 -2.89
C TYR A 591 -11.00 -9.24 -2.85
N SER A 592 -11.66 -8.20 -3.36
CA SER A 592 -11.05 -6.87 -3.47
C SER A 592 -10.97 -6.09 -2.18
N VAL A 593 -11.91 -6.31 -1.25
CA VAL A 593 -12.08 -5.50 -0.04
C VAL A 593 -11.54 -6.19 1.22
N GLU A 594 -11.86 -7.45 1.46
CA GLU A 594 -11.49 -8.18 2.67
C GLU A 594 -10.26 -9.08 2.49
N LEU A 595 -10.14 -9.79 1.37
CA LEU A 595 -9.14 -10.84 1.23
C LEU A 595 -7.75 -10.31 0.90
N LEU A 596 -7.66 -9.10 0.33
CA LEU A 596 -6.39 -8.55 -0.11
C LEU A 596 -5.69 -7.74 0.99
N PRO A 597 -4.34 -7.78 1.06
CA PRO A 597 -3.61 -7.08 2.11
C PRO A 597 -3.93 -5.58 2.17
N SER A 598 -3.85 -5.01 3.37
CA SER A 598 -4.21 -3.61 3.66
C SER A 598 -3.46 -2.56 2.82
N ALA A 599 -2.29 -2.91 2.27
CA ALA A 599 -1.52 -2.07 1.35
C ALA A 599 -2.22 -1.88 0.00
N PHE A 600 -3.07 -2.82 -0.42
CA PHE A 600 -3.75 -2.81 -1.70
C PHE A 600 -5.16 -2.22 -1.63
N ARG A 601 -5.58 -1.67 -0.49
CA ARG A 601 -6.94 -1.13 -0.30
C ARG A 601 -7.35 -0.09 -1.36
N MET A 602 -6.41 0.71 -1.89
CA MET A 602 -6.67 1.67 -2.97
C MET A 602 -7.24 1.06 -4.25
N THR A 603 -6.95 -0.21 -4.49
CA THR A 603 -7.33 -0.88 -5.74
C THR A 603 -8.80 -1.31 -5.72
N ALA A 604 -9.44 -1.40 -4.55
CA ALA A 604 -10.89 -1.60 -4.44
C ALA A 604 -11.68 -0.43 -5.06
N ARG A 605 -11.04 0.74 -5.28
CA ARG A 605 -11.60 1.85 -6.04
C ARG A 605 -12.12 1.42 -7.43
N SER A 606 -11.48 0.45 -8.08
CA SER A 606 -11.92 -0.02 -9.40
C SER A 606 -13.27 -0.73 -9.37
N LEU A 607 -13.77 -1.12 -8.20
CA LEU A 607 -15.11 -1.70 -8.03
C LEU A 607 -16.22 -0.65 -7.88
N ILE A 608 -15.90 0.62 -7.63
CA ILE A 608 -16.93 1.65 -7.36
C ILE A 608 -17.89 1.75 -8.55
N TRP A 609 -17.36 1.91 -9.77
CA TRP A 609 -18.20 2.00 -10.98
C TRP A 609 -18.96 0.70 -11.28
N PRO A 610 -18.32 -0.49 -11.34
CA PRO A 610 -19.05 -1.75 -11.51
C PRO A 610 -20.19 -1.91 -10.51
N LEU A 611 -19.96 -1.62 -9.23
CA LEU A 611 -20.97 -1.72 -8.19
C LEU A 611 -22.10 -0.69 -8.38
N ALA A 612 -21.75 0.57 -8.63
CA ALA A 612 -22.72 1.62 -8.87
C ALA A 612 -23.63 1.25 -10.05
N ALA A 613 -23.04 0.96 -11.22
CA ALA A 613 -23.78 0.57 -12.41
C ALA A 613 -24.61 -0.70 -12.21
N THR A 614 -24.10 -1.70 -11.48
CA THR A 614 -24.85 -2.93 -11.15
C THR A 614 -26.08 -2.63 -10.28
N ALA A 615 -25.95 -1.77 -9.27
CA ALA A 615 -27.05 -1.38 -8.39
C ALA A 615 -28.05 -0.40 -9.03
N GLY A 616 -27.60 0.35 -10.05
CA GLY A 616 -28.42 1.25 -10.83
C GLY A 616 -29.23 0.55 -11.93
N SER A 617 -28.89 -0.68 -12.27
CA SER A 617 -29.57 -1.47 -13.31
C SER A 617 -31.03 -1.77 -12.95
N GLU A 618 -31.94 -1.64 -13.92
CA GLU A 618 -33.38 -1.90 -13.76
C GLU A 618 -33.70 -3.35 -13.41
N VAL A 619 -32.80 -4.28 -13.77
CA VAL A 619 -32.92 -5.72 -13.51
C VAL A 619 -32.24 -6.14 -12.20
N CYS A 620 -31.75 -5.19 -11.39
CA CYS A 620 -31.07 -5.49 -10.13
C CYS A 620 -32.05 -5.86 -9.01
N PRO A 621 -31.96 -7.07 -8.43
CA PRO A 621 -32.76 -7.44 -7.27
C PRO A 621 -32.57 -6.48 -6.09
N LEU A 622 -33.62 -6.20 -5.34
CA LEU A 622 -33.59 -5.20 -4.25
C LEU A 622 -32.58 -5.57 -3.14
N ASP A 623 -32.47 -6.85 -2.78
CA ASP A 623 -31.50 -7.36 -1.82
C ASP A 623 -30.06 -7.21 -2.31
N ALA A 624 -29.79 -7.51 -3.58
CA ALA A 624 -28.51 -7.25 -4.23
C ALA A 624 -28.17 -5.75 -4.23
N LYS A 625 -29.13 -4.88 -4.57
CA LYS A 625 -28.97 -3.42 -4.54
C LYS A 625 -28.61 -2.91 -3.14
N LEU A 626 -29.34 -3.35 -2.11
CA LEU A 626 -29.07 -2.98 -0.72
C LEU A 626 -27.70 -3.47 -0.25
N TYR A 627 -27.32 -4.70 -0.62
CA TYR A 627 -25.99 -5.23 -0.37
C TYR A 627 -24.92 -4.32 -1.00
N ILE A 628 -25.05 -4.00 -2.29
CA ILE A 628 -24.10 -3.15 -3.02
C ILE A 628 -23.96 -1.77 -2.37
N ILE A 629 -25.07 -1.11 -2.02
CA ILE A 629 -25.05 0.19 -1.33
C ILE A 629 -24.28 0.07 0.00
N GLY A 630 -24.53 -0.98 0.78
CA GLY A 630 -23.77 -1.27 2.00
C GLY A 630 -22.28 -1.42 1.74
N ARG A 631 -21.89 -2.10 0.66
CA ARG A 631 -20.48 -2.26 0.25
C ARG A 631 -19.83 -0.96 -0.21
N LEU A 632 -20.54 -0.11 -0.95
CA LEU A 632 -20.06 1.21 -1.35
C LEU A 632 -19.84 2.12 -0.13
N LYS A 633 -20.74 2.07 0.87
CA LYS A 633 -20.57 2.76 2.15
C LYS A 633 -19.37 2.25 2.93
N GLU A 634 -19.13 0.94 2.91
CA GLU A 634 -17.96 0.35 3.56
C GLU A 634 -16.66 0.75 2.86
N LEU A 635 -16.64 0.81 1.52
CA LEU A 635 -15.51 1.37 0.76
C LEU A 635 -15.25 2.83 1.13
N ALA A 636 -16.31 3.64 1.24
CA ALA A 636 -16.20 5.03 1.68
C ALA A 636 -15.64 5.14 3.11
N ARG A 637 -16.10 4.29 4.03
CA ARG A 637 -15.71 4.30 5.44
C ARG A 637 -14.29 3.79 5.67
N LEU A 638 -13.92 2.67 5.04
CA LEU A 638 -12.62 2.03 5.23
C LEU A 638 -11.48 2.75 4.51
N HIS A 639 -11.78 3.47 3.43
CA HIS A 639 -10.77 3.98 2.51
C HIS A 639 -10.90 5.48 2.21
N ASP A 640 -11.85 6.17 2.86
CA ASP A 640 -12.09 7.60 2.69
C ASP A 640 -12.27 7.98 1.22
N PHE A 641 -12.96 7.14 0.44
CA PHE A 641 -13.26 7.40 -0.98
C PHE A 641 -14.50 8.27 -1.12
N PRO A 642 -14.36 9.56 -1.47
CA PRO A 642 -15.52 10.44 -1.63
C PRO A 642 -16.44 9.93 -2.74
N GLN A 643 -15.86 9.35 -3.80
CA GLN A 643 -16.61 8.81 -4.94
C GLN A 643 -17.49 7.61 -4.56
N ALA A 644 -17.03 6.75 -3.63
CA ALA A 644 -17.84 5.63 -3.16
C ALA A 644 -19.02 6.11 -2.31
N LYS A 645 -18.81 7.16 -1.51
CA LYS A 645 -19.87 7.80 -0.72
C LYS A 645 -20.92 8.44 -1.63
N GLU A 646 -20.46 9.17 -2.64
CA GLU A 646 -21.33 9.84 -3.62
C GLU A 646 -22.16 8.82 -4.41
N ALA A 647 -21.53 7.77 -4.94
CA ALA A 647 -22.24 6.68 -5.64
C ALA A 647 -23.31 6.01 -4.75
N ALA A 648 -22.98 5.72 -3.47
CA ALA A 648 -23.96 5.17 -2.54
C ALA A 648 -25.14 6.14 -2.30
N THR A 649 -24.86 7.44 -2.20
CA THR A 649 -25.89 8.46 -1.97
C THR A 649 -26.81 8.59 -3.18
N MET A 650 -26.25 8.64 -4.40
CA MET A 650 -27.04 8.70 -5.64
C MET A 650 -27.97 7.50 -5.80
N LEU A 651 -27.50 6.30 -5.47
CA LEU A 651 -28.31 5.08 -5.49
C LEU A 651 -29.46 5.10 -4.47
N GLU A 652 -29.25 5.70 -3.29
CA GLU A 652 -30.30 5.85 -2.27
C GLU A 652 -31.32 6.92 -2.65
N GLU A 653 -30.90 7.98 -3.33
CA GLU A 653 -31.74 9.07 -3.80
C GLU A 653 -32.45 8.75 -5.13
N GLY A 654 -32.09 7.66 -5.80
CA GLY A 654 -32.62 7.30 -7.12
C GLY A 654 -32.16 8.25 -8.23
N VAL A 655 -31.00 8.90 -8.06
CA VAL A 655 -30.40 9.78 -9.06
C VAL A 655 -29.65 8.93 -10.09
N ASP A 656 -29.81 9.29 -11.36
CA ASP A 656 -29.13 8.63 -12.47
C ASP A 656 -27.61 8.74 -12.32
N LEU A 657 -26.91 7.61 -12.53
CA LEU A 657 -25.46 7.53 -12.46
C LEU A 657 -24.77 8.17 -13.68
N GLU A 658 -25.49 8.48 -14.75
CA GLU A 658 -24.95 9.25 -15.89
C GLU A 658 -24.50 10.68 -15.47
N ASP A 659 -25.01 11.19 -14.34
CA ASP A 659 -24.67 12.50 -13.76
C ASP A 659 -23.46 12.46 -12.79
N TRP A 660 -22.79 11.31 -12.66
CA TRP A 660 -21.68 11.05 -11.71
C TRP A 660 -20.29 11.45 -12.22
#